data_AF-A0A0G0HJZ1-F1
#
_entry.id   AF-A0A0G0HJZ1-F1
#
_cell.length_a   1.000
_cell.length_b   1.000
_cell.length_c   1.000
_cell.angle_alpha   90.00
_cell.angle_beta   90.00
_cell.angle_gamma   90.00
#
_symmetry.space_group_name_H-M   'P 1'
#
loop_
_entity.id
_entity.type
_entity.pdbx_description
1 polymer ?
#
loop_
_entity_poly.entity_id
_entity_poly.type
_entity_poly.pdbx_seq_one_letter_code
_entity_poly.pdbx_strand_id
1 'polypeptide(L)'
;MIQNLLTYQEYQKIMNAVALVISENPKSHAAFDLSRLEYAQSAYESITKGRSISSIEQRSYLSNSVYSKGWFSISENEFDRLVNIYGEAVTKIAMIGGNFSSWLEKSLPNDQIIALGGACALESIDTKIIRILQQDNELSPLICQYITRMCLQFPTWTQVTGALIPRHGLNIMYDETFPWYLRFEEYGIQDAESVTQRVYDGIVHAVKRYVRLHDPNNILVTVPFTDLKLGTRGYLKNWFEMVEPYMRALEKKCRLSPANHDPDTHIKAWVLYTYFGPEILQIVKQYLKEKYATYYKQFHIDQATLHVRGKQIDHLDTERSNIWMHSVILQLTDTKLIKNWKKSFLTPFHCQEIAQYQWLLKNYTKLSVGFSGFLDFNYRGKLLHEDSAFTRKELKKILQEGLESKIFDSPLRMHTHNVDTTIAFLERFKNPNAIFVSKHILINFVKVKTKICNIRRKMTVTHNFINMFTKAKMLFQLLYKNKSIGQEDASLFTQEALQKIKKVFIQRFQSDFVLYKYLQVNNQNIIHNIEYIEQFFGDISYLHGKLKLNNRQKHLLFIQWVNKKIHVIVQGSQESLLKLERMKNEQELALKKIDVTMTRNFSHLQTDELSKHIEILPLSNNYFVSYMQQLLFIKPVRDAYINMVQIAGDTSKKKDEKELKIVEVIQRIFPVVQDSIRYIMLGGDYPWNARFKFQFEMVY
;
A
#
# COMPACT_ATOMS: atom_id res chain seq x y z
N MET A 1 2.83 -4.75 40.31
CA MET A 1 3.46 -3.62 39.58
C MET A 1 2.33 -2.77 39.06
N ILE A 2 2.24 -1.52 39.51
CA ILE A 2 1.28 -0.55 38.95
C ILE A 2 1.81 -0.22 37.55
N GLN A 3 1.15 -0.72 36.50
CA GLN A 3 1.37 -0.18 35.16
C GLN A 3 0.96 1.28 35.20
N ASN A 4 1.86 2.20 34.84
CA ASN A 4 1.45 3.56 34.51
C ASN A 4 0.50 3.46 33.32
N LEU A 5 -0.79 3.62 33.58
CA LEU A 5 -1.84 3.64 32.56
C LEU A 5 -1.54 4.75 31.55
N LEU A 6 -1.85 4.50 30.29
CA LEU A 6 -1.73 5.46 29.20
C LEU A 6 -2.50 6.75 29.54
N THR A 7 -1.82 7.90 29.45
CA THR A 7 -2.44 9.22 29.63
C THR A 7 -3.11 9.70 28.34
N TYR A 8 -4.05 10.64 28.45
CA TYR A 8 -4.74 11.21 27.28
C TYR A 8 -3.77 11.91 26.31
N GLN A 9 -2.75 12.60 26.85
CA GLN A 9 -1.72 13.25 26.05
C GLN A 9 -0.84 12.23 25.29
N GLU A 10 -0.49 11.11 25.92
CA GLU A 10 0.23 10.03 25.24
C GLU A 10 -0.64 9.38 24.15
N TYR A 11 -1.92 9.12 24.45
CA TYR A 11 -2.88 8.63 23.46
C TYR A 11 -2.95 9.53 22.23
N GLN A 12 -3.10 10.85 22.41
CA GLN A 12 -3.09 11.81 21.31
C GLN A 12 -1.78 11.76 20.50
N LYS A 13 -0.62 11.66 21.16
CA LYS A 13 0.68 11.52 20.48
C LYS A 13 0.74 10.25 19.63
N ILE A 14 0.25 9.13 20.14
CA ILE A 14 0.22 7.85 19.41
C ILE A 14 -0.68 7.97 18.18
N MET A 15 -1.91 8.46 18.35
CA MET A 15 -2.87 8.56 17.24
C MET A 15 -2.41 9.56 16.17
N ASN A 16 -1.79 10.68 16.57
CA ASN A 16 -1.14 11.60 15.64
C ASN A 16 0.00 10.94 14.86
N ALA A 17 0.82 10.12 15.53
CA ALA A 17 1.89 9.37 14.86
C ALA A 17 1.34 8.33 13.87
N VAL A 18 0.23 7.66 14.19
CA VAL A 18 -0.48 6.75 13.27
C VAL A 18 -1.00 7.52 12.05
N ALA A 19 -1.66 8.67 12.28
CA ALA A 19 -2.18 9.51 11.21
C ALA A 19 -1.07 10.02 10.29
N LEU A 20 0.08 10.44 10.83
CA LEU A 20 1.24 10.90 10.05
C LEU A 20 1.76 9.81 9.13
N VAL A 21 1.95 8.58 9.63
CA VAL A 21 2.41 7.46 8.81
C VAL A 21 1.41 7.16 7.69
N ILE A 22 0.12 7.06 8.00
CA ILE A 22 -0.92 6.80 6.99
C ILE A 22 -0.95 7.92 5.92
N SER A 23 -0.72 9.18 6.33
CA SER A 23 -0.77 10.35 5.45
C SER A 23 0.34 10.39 4.38
N GLU A 24 1.43 9.62 4.55
CA GLU A 24 2.49 9.49 3.54
C GLU A 24 1.98 8.86 2.22
N ASN A 25 0.83 8.17 2.26
CA ASN A 25 0.15 7.64 1.07
C ASN A 25 -1.30 8.20 0.96
N PRO A 26 -1.48 9.50 0.62
CA PRO A 26 -2.77 10.19 0.76
C PRO A 26 -3.87 9.71 -0.19
N LYS A 27 -3.52 8.96 -1.24
CA LYS A 27 -4.47 8.36 -2.20
C LYS A 27 -4.80 6.89 -1.89
N SER A 28 -4.33 6.39 -0.75
CA SER A 28 -4.46 4.97 -0.41
C SER A 28 -5.78 4.65 0.29
N HIS A 29 -6.12 3.35 0.36
CA HIS A 29 -7.32 2.88 1.07
C HIS A 29 -7.26 3.21 2.56
N ALA A 30 -6.12 2.99 3.20
CA ALA A 30 -5.94 3.31 4.62
C ALA A 30 -6.08 4.82 4.90
N ALA A 31 -5.54 5.68 4.04
CA ALA A 31 -5.70 7.13 4.17
C ALA A 31 -7.15 7.58 3.95
N PHE A 32 -7.83 6.97 2.98
CA PHE A 32 -9.24 7.22 2.75
C PHE A 32 -10.08 6.84 3.99
N ASP A 33 -9.88 5.65 4.56
CA ASP A 33 -10.66 5.20 5.73
C ASP A 33 -10.43 6.07 6.97
N LEU A 34 -9.23 6.63 7.16
CA LEU A 34 -8.96 7.60 8.23
C LEU A 34 -9.72 8.93 7.99
N SER A 35 -9.62 9.50 6.78
CA SER A 35 -10.30 10.76 6.43
C SER A 35 -11.83 10.64 6.39
N ARG A 36 -12.32 9.46 6.04
CA ARG A 36 -13.75 9.12 5.96
C ARG A 36 -14.47 9.30 7.29
N LEU A 37 -13.78 9.10 8.42
CA LEU A 37 -14.39 9.23 9.76
C LEU A 37 -15.01 10.62 9.97
N GLU A 38 -14.32 11.68 9.54
CA GLU A 38 -14.80 13.07 9.59
C GLU A 38 -16.01 13.27 8.67
N TYR A 39 -15.92 12.79 7.43
CA TYR A 39 -16.99 12.93 6.45
C TYR A 39 -18.25 12.14 6.83
N ALA A 40 -18.11 10.99 7.50
CA ALA A 40 -19.23 10.19 7.98
C ALA A 40 -20.04 10.92 9.05
N GLN A 41 -19.36 11.57 10.00
CA GLN A 41 -20.00 12.42 11.00
C GLN A 41 -20.74 13.58 10.34
N SER A 42 -20.05 14.32 9.45
CA SER A 42 -20.64 15.47 8.74
C SER A 42 -21.87 15.09 7.91
N ALA A 43 -21.83 13.92 7.25
CA ALA A 43 -22.95 13.40 6.48
C ALA A 43 -24.20 13.21 7.36
N TYR A 44 -24.04 12.56 8.52
CA TYR A 44 -25.16 12.33 9.45
C TYR A 44 -25.72 13.64 10.03
N GLU A 45 -24.84 14.55 10.47
CA GLU A 45 -25.26 15.85 11.00
C GLU A 45 -26.01 16.70 9.97
N SER A 46 -25.52 16.72 8.73
CA SER A 46 -26.15 17.48 7.65
C SER A 46 -27.54 16.93 7.35
N ILE A 47 -27.69 15.61 7.26
CA ILE A 47 -29.00 14.96 7.00
C ILE A 47 -29.98 15.22 8.13
N THR A 48 -29.56 15.05 9.38
CA THR A 48 -30.43 15.31 10.55
C THR A 48 -30.87 16.77 10.64
N LYS A 49 -30.05 17.70 10.15
CA LYS A 49 -30.35 19.14 10.07
C LYS A 49 -31.06 19.55 8.75
N GLY A 50 -31.43 18.60 7.89
CA GLY A 50 -32.09 18.88 6.61
C GLY A 50 -31.22 19.62 5.58
N ARG A 51 -29.89 19.56 5.73
CA ARG A 51 -28.91 20.19 4.83
C ARG A 51 -28.51 19.24 3.72
N SER A 52 -28.10 19.81 2.58
CA SER A 52 -27.50 19.03 1.51
C SER A 52 -26.14 18.46 1.94
N ILE A 53 -25.80 17.28 1.43
CA ILE A 53 -24.49 16.67 1.60
C ILE A 53 -23.73 16.66 0.27
N SER A 54 -22.42 16.77 0.35
CA SER A 54 -21.52 16.61 -0.77
C SER A 54 -21.43 15.13 -1.21
N SER A 55 -20.93 14.91 -2.43
CA SER A 55 -20.71 13.55 -2.92
C SER A 55 -19.66 12.77 -2.12
N ILE A 56 -18.69 13.46 -1.48
CA ILE A 56 -17.66 12.80 -0.66
C ILE A 56 -18.23 12.37 0.70
N GLU A 57 -19.08 13.19 1.32
CA GLU A 57 -19.79 12.85 2.55
C GLU A 57 -20.73 11.66 2.34
N GLN A 58 -21.48 11.68 1.23
CA GLN A 58 -22.36 10.57 0.87
C GLN A 58 -21.59 9.25 0.71
N ARG A 59 -20.42 9.26 0.06
CA ARG A 59 -19.59 8.05 -0.12
C ARG A 59 -18.93 7.59 1.18
N SER A 60 -18.79 8.51 2.14
CA SER A 60 -18.10 8.27 3.40
C SER A 60 -19.02 7.75 4.50
N TYR A 61 -20.33 7.82 4.31
CA TYR A 61 -21.32 7.43 5.31
C TYR A 61 -21.15 5.96 5.78
N LEU A 62 -21.43 5.73 7.06
CA LEU A 62 -21.25 4.47 7.76
C LEU A 62 -22.58 4.05 8.39
N SER A 63 -23.40 3.27 7.68
CA SER A 63 -24.75 2.92 8.14
C SER A 63 -24.76 2.16 9.46
N ASN A 64 -23.74 1.34 9.73
CA ASN A 64 -23.56 0.58 10.97
C ASN A 64 -23.07 1.43 12.15
N SER A 65 -22.58 2.65 11.91
CA SER A 65 -21.97 3.51 12.92
C SER A 65 -22.62 4.89 12.94
N VAL A 66 -23.89 4.91 13.36
CA VAL A 66 -24.71 6.12 13.45
C VAL A 66 -24.12 7.10 14.47
N TYR A 67 -23.98 8.37 14.06
CA TYR A 67 -23.39 9.46 14.86
C TYR A 67 -22.01 9.10 15.44
N SER A 68 -21.09 8.70 14.57
CA SER A 68 -19.74 8.31 14.97
C SER A 68 -18.84 9.48 15.35
N LYS A 69 -18.03 9.31 16.39
CA LYS A 69 -16.90 10.18 16.73
C LYS A 69 -15.59 9.50 16.34
N GLY A 70 -14.74 10.18 15.58
CA GLY A 70 -13.35 9.76 15.34
C GLY A 70 -12.46 10.01 16.56
N TRP A 71 -11.28 9.38 16.59
CA TRP A 71 -10.33 9.47 17.70
C TRP A 71 -9.92 10.90 18.08
N PHE A 72 -9.88 11.82 17.11
CA PHE A 72 -9.55 13.24 17.31
C PHE A 72 -10.65 14.01 18.04
N SER A 73 -11.87 13.47 18.09
CA SER A 73 -13.04 14.05 18.77
C SER A 73 -13.37 13.39 20.11
N ILE A 74 -12.55 12.43 20.57
CA ILE A 74 -12.71 11.80 21.88
C ILE A 74 -12.22 12.77 22.94
N SER A 75 -13.08 13.13 23.91
CA SER A 75 -12.71 13.97 25.05
C SER A 75 -11.83 13.23 26.07
N GLU A 76 -11.14 13.96 26.94
CA GLU A 76 -10.32 13.38 28.02
C GLU A 76 -11.18 12.48 28.95
N ASN A 77 -12.38 12.93 29.32
CA ASN A 77 -13.31 12.12 30.12
C ASN A 77 -13.73 10.83 29.40
N GLU A 78 -14.05 10.89 28.10
CA GLU A 78 -14.36 9.69 27.31
C GLU A 78 -13.14 8.77 27.21
N PHE A 79 -11.94 9.33 27.06
CA PHE A 79 -10.70 8.57 27.04
C PHE A 79 -10.45 7.84 28.36
N ASP A 80 -10.57 8.51 29.52
CA ASP A 80 -10.37 7.89 30.82
C ASP A 80 -11.33 6.72 31.04
N ARG A 81 -12.58 6.89 30.59
CA ARG A 81 -13.59 5.81 30.58
C ARG A 81 -13.16 4.65 29.68
N LEU A 82 -12.70 4.94 28.47
CA LEU A 82 -12.22 3.92 27.54
C LEU A 82 -10.98 3.19 28.07
N VAL A 83 -10.04 3.87 28.72
CA VAL A 83 -8.88 3.26 29.39
C VAL A 83 -9.33 2.33 30.51
N ASN A 84 -10.31 2.71 31.31
CA ASN A 84 -10.81 1.81 32.35
C ASN A 84 -11.48 0.55 31.79
N ILE A 85 -12.07 0.62 30.58
CA ILE A 85 -12.73 -0.51 29.93
C ILE A 85 -11.72 -1.39 29.18
N TYR A 86 -10.86 -0.76 28.37
CA TYR A 86 -10.00 -1.42 27.40
C TYR A 86 -8.52 -1.47 27.80
N GLY A 87 -8.14 -0.74 28.84
CA GLY A 87 -6.74 -0.57 29.22
C GLY A 87 -5.93 0.03 28.10
N GLU A 88 -4.74 -0.53 27.92
CA GLU A 88 -3.83 -0.20 26.83
C GLU A 88 -4.39 -0.52 25.43
N ALA A 89 -5.42 -1.38 25.31
CA ALA A 89 -6.04 -1.66 24.01
C ALA A 89 -6.80 -0.45 23.44
N VAL A 90 -7.02 0.60 24.24
CA VAL A 90 -7.60 1.88 23.77
C VAL A 90 -6.82 2.46 22.57
N THR A 91 -5.52 2.15 22.43
CA THR A 91 -4.70 2.61 21.29
C THR A 91 -5.18 2.06 19.95
N LYS A 92 -6.06 1.05 19.93
CA LYS A 92 -6.68 0.56 18.69
C LYS A 92 -7.93 1.36 18.30
N ILE A 93 -8.58 2.04 19.23
CA ILE A 93 -9.86 2.71 18.97
C ILE A 93 -9.61 3.92 18.06
N ALA A 94 -10.12 3.85 16.84
CA ALA A 94 -10.09 4.94 15.89
C ALA A 94 -11.45 5.65 15.78
N MET A 95 -12.54 4.99 16.20
CA MET A 95 -13.90 5.52 16.14
C MET A 95 -14.81 4.89 17.20
N ILE A 96 -15.80 5.65 17.69
CA ILE A 96 -16.90 5.14 18.53
C ILE A 96 -18.25 5.61 17.99
N GLY A 97 -19.30 4.78 18.13
CA GLY A 97 -20.67 5.13 17.72
C GLY A 97 -21.43 5.95 18.76
N GLY A 98 -22.52 6.62 18.36
CA GLY A 98 -23.25 7.58 19.19
C GLY A 98 -23.82 7.02 20.49
N ASN A 99 -24.33 5.78 20.49
CA ASN A 99 -24.85 5.15 21.72
C ASN A 99 -23.73 4.82 22.70
N PHE A 100 -22.56 4.43 22.19
CA PHE A 100 -21.42 4.14 23.06
C PHE A 100 -20.85 5.43 23.64
N SER A 101 -20.70 6.47 22.84
CA SER A 101 -20.33 7.81 23.32
C SER A 101 -21.31 8.33 24.38
N SER A 102 -22.62 8.26 24.11
CA SER A 102 -23.66 8.65 25.08
C SER A 102 -23.62 7.82 26.36
N TRP A 103 -23.17 6.55 26.29
CA TRP A 103 -23.03 5.70 27.46
C TRP A 103 -21.79 6.08 28.30
N LEU A 104 -20.67 6.44 27.65
CA LEU A 104 -19.46 6.90 28.32
C LEU A 104 -19.71 8.16 29.16
N GLU A 105 -20.66 9.01 28.73
CA GLU A 105 -21.05 10.24 29.44
C GLU A 105 -21.92 10.00 30.70
N LYS A 106 -22.61 8.85 30.80
CA LYS A 106 -23.64 8.60 31.85
C LYS A 106 -23.11 8.24 33.24
N SER A 107 -21.79 8.30 33.49
CA SER A 107 -21.16 7.94 34.77
C SER A 107 -21.56 6.55 35.32
N LEU A 108 -21.90 5.60 34.44
CA LEU A 108 -22.27 4.23 34.81
C LEU A 108 -21.03 3.38 35.12
N PRO A 109 -21.09 2.33 35.97
CA PRO A 109 -19.97 1.42 36.19
C PRO A 109 -19.41 0.82 34.89
N ASN A 110 -18.07 0.69 34.80
CA ASN A 110 -17.36 0.27 33.58
C ASN A 110 -17.64 -1.18 33.16
N ASP A 111 -18.06 -2.02 34.10
CA ASP A 111 -18.44 -3.42 33.91
C ASP A 111 -19.83 -3.62 33.29
N GLN A 112 -20.63 -2.55 33.15
CA GLN A 112 -21.98 -2.61 32.59
C GLN A 112 -22.04 -2.60 31.04
N ILE A 113 -20.94 -2.98 30.37
CA ILE A 113 -20.94 -3.24 28.92
C ILE A 113 -20.60 -4.70 28.63
N ILE A 114 -21.02 -5.18 27.45
CA ILE A 114 -20.52 -6.41 26.84
C ILE A 114 -19.75 -6.02 25.58
N ALA A 115 -18.43 -6.19 25.57
CA ALA A 115 -17.59 -5.87 24.41
C ALA A 115 -17.23 -7.16 23.67
N LEU A 116 -17.36 -7.11 22.35
CA LEU A 116 -17.28 -8.32 21.54
C LEU A 116 -16.80 -8.07 20.12
N GLY A 117 -16.30 -9.12 19.49
CA GLY A 117 -15.83 -9.10 18.10
C GLY A 117 -16.02 -10.44 17.40
N GLY A 118 -15.41 -10.61 16.24
CA GLY A 118 -15.54 -11.77 15.37
C GLY A 118 -14.55 -11.68 14.23
N ALA A 119 -14.30 -12.82 13.57
CA ALA A 119 -13.40 -12.89 12.44
C ALA A 119 -14.08 -13.68 11.32
N CYS A 120 -13.73 -13.36 10.08
CA CYS A 120 -14.19 -14.11 8.92
C CYS A 120 -13.35 -15.38 8.74
N ALA A 121 -13.98 -16.51 8.34
CA ALA A 121 -13.25 -17.72 7.99
C ALA A 121 -12.38 -17.52 6.74
N LEU A 122 -12.87 -16.74 5.76
CA LEU A 122 -12.10 -16.23 4.62
C LEU A 122 -12.08 -14.72 4.65
N GLU A 123 -10.92 -14.12 4.46
CA GLU A 123 -10.76 -12.67 4.48
C GLU A 123 -11.21 -12.06 3.14
N SER A 124 -11.39 -10.73 3.09
CA SER A 124 -11.80 -10.02 1.89
C SER A 124 -10.84 -10.24 0.71
N ILE A 125 -9.54 -10.40 0.96
CA ILE A 125 -8.55 -10.79 -0.05
C ILE A 125 -8.85 -12.15 -0.70
N ASP A 126 -9.32 -13.14 0.08
CA ASP A 126 -9.64 -14.49 -0.40
C ASP A 126 -10.88 -14.44 -1.29
N THR A 127 -11.91 -13.69 -0.90
CA THR A 127 -13.11 -13.49 -1.72
C THR A 127 -12.77 -12.80 -3.05
N LYS A 128 -11.81 -11.86 -3.08
CA LYS A 128 -11.32 -11.24 -4.32
C LYS A 128 -10.59 -12.26 -5.21
N ILE A 129 -9.78 -13.15 -4.64
CA ILE A 129 -9.11 -14.23 -5.38
C ILE A 129 -10.16 -15.20 -5.97
N ILE A 130 -11.14 -15.61 -5.17
CA ILE A 130 -12.25 -16.47 -5.65
C ILE A 130 -13.00 -15.78 -6.79
N ARG A 131 -13.32 -14.48 -6.68
CA ARG A 131 -13.96 -13.72 -7.78
C ARG A 131 -13.09 -13.69 -9.05
N ILE A 132 -11.76 -13.62 -8.93
CA ILE A 132 -10.85 -13.71 -10.09
C ILE A 132 -10.93 -15.10 -10.74
N LEU A 133 -10.93 -16.16 -9.94
CA LEU A 133 -11.04 -17.55 -10.43
C LEU A 133 -12.41 -17.82 -11.08
N GLN A 134 -13.49 -17.25 -10.53
CA GLN A 134 -14.85 -17.38 -11.08
C GLN A 134 -15.04 -16.68 -12.44
N GLN A 135 -14.27 -15.62 -12.71
CA GLN A 135 -14.36 -14.87 -13.96
C GLN A 135 -13.75 -15.62 -15.15
N ASP A 136 -12.97 -16.67 -14.89
CA ASP A 136 -12.26 -17.45 -15.88
C ASP A 136 -12.72 -18.92 -15.79
N ASN A 137 -13.52 -19.34 -16.76
CA ASN A 137 -14.14 -20.68 -16.74
C ASN A 137 -13.10 -21.82 -16.69
N GLU A 138 -11.88 -21.60 -17.19
CA GLU A 138 -10.79 -22.57 -17.12
C GLU A 138 -10.19 -22.69 -15.71
N LEU A 139 -10.28 -21.64 -14.89
CA LEU A 139 -9.72 -21.58 -13.53
C LEU A 139 -10.75 -21.86 -12.44
N SER A 140 -12.05 -21.85 -12.75
CA SER A 140 -13.14 -22.13 -11.80
C SER A 140 -12.96 -23.44 -11.00
N PRO A 141 -12.47 -24.56 -11.59
CA PRO A 141 -12.19 -25.78 -10.83
C PRO A 141 -11.14 -25.61 -9.70
N LEU A 142 -10.31 -24.56 -9.76
CA LEU A 142 -9.27 -24.29 -8.76
C LEU A 142 -9.82 -23.66 -7.46
N ILE A 143 -11.09 -23.23 -7.42
CA ILE A 143 -11.67 -22.56 -6.24
C ILE A 143 -11.65 -23.49 -5.02
N CYS A 144 -12.12 -24.74 -5.18
CA CYS A 144 -12.13 -25.73 -4.10
C CYS A 144 -10.70 -26.03 -3.63
N GLN A 145 -9.75 -26.16 -4.56
CA GLN A 145 -8.34 -26.36 -4.24
C GLN A 145 -7.74 -25.18 -3.48
N TYR A 146 -8.04 -23.94 -3.89
CA TYR A 146 -7.59 -22.71 -3.22
C TYR A 146 -8.08 -22.65 -1.77
N ILE A 147 -9.38 -22.82 -1.57
CA ILE A 147 -10.00 -22.76 -0.24
C ILE A 147 -9.47 -23.88 0.66
N THR A 148 -9.39 -25.11 0.13
CA THR A 148 -8.85 -26.25 0.88
C THR A 148 -7.44 -25.96 1.37
N ARG A 149 -6.58 -25.36 0.53
CA ARG A 149 -5.23 -24.97 0.94
C ARG A 149 -5.23 -23.84 1.96
N MET A 150 -6.02 -22.79 1.77
CA MET A 150 -6.13 -21.68 2.73
C MET A 150 -6.60 -22.16 4.11
N CYS A 151 -7.54 -23.11 4.17
CA CYS A 151 -8.02 -23.68 5.43
C CYS A 151 -6.92 -24.33 6.26
N LEU A 152 -5.87 -24.86 5.60
CA LEU A 152 -4.70 -25.42 6.28
C LEU A 152 -3.74 -24.34 6.81
N GLN A 153 -3.88 -23.10 6.36
CA GLN A 153 -2.98 -22.01 6.75
C GLN A 153 -3.54 -21.20 7.90
N PHE A 154 -4.86 -21.14 8.08
CA PHE A 154 -5.47 -20.32 9.13
C PHE A 154 -5.05 -20.73 10.55
N PRO A 155 -5.04 -19.77 11.50
CA PRO A 155 -5.37 -18.35 11.33
C PRO A 155 -4.26 -17.50 10.71
N THR A 156 -4.65 -16.46 9.96
CA THR A 156 -3.76 -15.36 9.55
C THR A 156 -3.61 -14.33 10.66
N TRP A 157 -2.53 -13.54 10.63
CA TRP A 157 -2.31 -12.45 11.58
C TRP A 157 -3.48 -11.46 11.65
N THR A 158 -4.03 -11.07 10.51
CA THR A 158 -5.14 -10.13 10.39
C THR A 158 -6.46 -10.71 10.90
N GLN A 159 -6.72 -12.02 10.76
CA GLN A 159 -7.85 -12.66 11.44
C GLN A 159 -7.73 -12.56 12.96
N VAL A 160 -6.51 -12.59 13.50
CA VAL A 160 -6.27 -12.53 14.94
C VAL A 160 -6.33 -11.10 15.47
N THR A 161 -5.56 -10.17 14.87
CA THR A 161 -5.52 -8.77 15.32
C THR A 161 -6.77 -8.00 14.93
N GLY A 162 -7.47 -8.43 13.89
CA GLY A 162 -8.74 -7.89 13.41
C GLY A 162 -9.98 -8.44 14.10
N ALA A 163 -9.85 -9.46 14.97
CA ALA A 163 -11.00 -10.11 15.58
C ALA A 163 -11.78 -9.20 16.53
N LEU A 164 -11.10 -8.52 17.45
CA LEU A 164 -11.73 -7.69 18.49
C LEU A 164 -10.75 -6.70 19.11
N ILE A 165 -11.28 -5.68 19.80
CA ILE A 165 -10.51 -4.80 20.69
C ILE A 165 -10.62 -5.38 22.12
N PRO A 166 -9.52 -5.87 22.71
CA PRO A 166 -9.60 -6.54 24.00
C PRO A 166 -9.97 -5.58 25.12
N ARG A 167 -10.93 -5.98 25.96
CA ARG A 167 -11.30 -5.29 27.21
C ARG A 167 -10.68 -5.97 28.43
N HIS A 168 -10.63 -5.27 29.55
CA HIS A 168 -10.29 -5.89 30.83
C HIS A 168 -11.36 -6.90 31.27
N GLY A 169 -10.92 -8.07 31.72
CA GLY A 169 -11.79 -9.14 32.20
C GLY A 169 -12.37 -9.97 31.07
N LEU A 170 -13.71 -9.99 30.94
CA LEU A 170 -14.42 -10.87 30.01
C LEU A 170 -14.53 -10.31 28.59
N ASN A 171 -13.97 -11.03 27.63
CA ASN A 171 -14.06 -10.76 26.20
C ASN A 171 -14.94 -11.82 25.54
N ILE A 172 -15.67 -11.42 24.50
CA ILE A 172 -16.52 -12.33 23.75
C ILE A 172 -16.15 -12.30 22.28
N MET A 173 -15.98 -13.48 21.69
CA MET A 173 -15.84 -13.65 20.26
C MET A 173 -17.04 -14.42 19.72
N TYR A 174 -17.71 -13.87 18.71
CA TYR A 174 -18.68 -14.66 17.97
C TYR A 174 -17.96 -15.70 17.12
N ASP A 175 -18.50 -16.91 17.17
CA ASP A 175 -18.13 -17.99 16.27
C ASP A 175 -19.15 -17.99 15.12
N GLU A 176 -18.64 -17.62 13.93
CA GLU A 176 -19.43 -17.51 12.71
C GLU A 176 -19.30 -18.77 11.84
N THR A 177 -19.04 -19.94 12.43
CA THR A 177 -18.98 -21.22 11.70
C THR A 177 -20.22 -21.47 10.85
N PHE A 178 -21.42 -21.20 11.40
CA PHE A 178 -22.69 -21.42 10.70
C PHE A 178 -22.83 -20.73 9.33
N PRO A 179 -22.72 -19.39 9.22
CA PRO A 179 -22.82 -18.75 7.91
C PRO A 179 -21.65 -19.11 6.98
N TRP A 180 -20.48 -19.47 7.52
CA TRP A 180 -19.30 -19.78 6.72
C TRP A 180 -19.27 -21.19 6.15
N TYR A 181 -19.77 -22.19 6.87
CA TYR A 181 -19.79 -23.54 6.32
C TYR A 181 -20.75 -23.64 5.14
N LEU A 182 -21.91 -22.97 5.19
CA LEU A 182 -22.84 -22.89 4.05
C LEU A 182 -22.14 -22.30 2.83
N ARG A 183 -21.31 -21.26 3.06
CA ARG A 183 -20.48 -20.66 2.01
C ARG A 183 -19.41 -21.62 1.48
N PHE A 184 -18.82 -22.46 2.33
CA PHE A 184 -17.82 -23.45 1.92
C PHE A 184 -18.47 -24.60 1.12
N GLU A 185 -19.68 -25.02 1.47
CA GLU A 185 -20.48 -25.97 0.69
C GLU A 185 -20.76 -25.44 -0.72
N GLU A 186 -21.13 -24.16 -0.85
CA GLU A 186 -21.30 -23.50 -2.17
C GLU A 186 -20.02 -23.54 -3.02
N TYR A 187 -18.85 -23.61 -2.38
CA TYR A 187 -17.56 -23.73 -3.06
C TYR A 187 -17.11 -25.18 -3.31
N GLY A 188 -17.95 -26.16 -2.98
CA GLY A 188 -17.68 -27.58 -3.19
C GLY A 188 -16.72 -28.20 -2.18
N ILE A 189 -16.61 -27.63 -0.97
CA ILE A 189 -15.83 -28.21 0.13
C ILE A 189 -16.63 -29.35 0.78
N GLN A 190 -16.03 -30.53 0.87
CA GLN A 190 -16.60 -31.67 1.60
C GLN A 190 -16.43 -31.47 3.11
N ASP A 191 -17.38 -31.96 3.91
CA ASP A 191 -17.43 -31.78 5.37
C ASP A 191 -17.23 -30.32 5.79
N ALA A 192 -17.84 -29.39 5.04
CA ALA A 192 -17.63 -27.95 5.17
C ALA A 192 -17.83 -27.45 6.61
N GLU A 193 -18.79 -27.99 7.36
CA GLU A 193 -19.01 -27.65 8.77
C GLU A 193 -17.79 -27.99 9.63
N SER A 194 -17.27 -29.22 9.50
CA SER A 194 -16.08 -29.67 10.24
C SER A 194 -14.83 -28.89 9.83
N VAL A 195 -14.66 -28.62 8.52
CA VAL A 195 -13.54 -27.81 8.01
C VAL A 195 -13.60 -26.40 8.60
N THR A 196 -14.77 -25.78 8.56
CA THR A 196 -14.99 -24.41 9.04
C THR A 196 -14.79 -24.34 10.55
N GLN A 197 -15.28 -25.32 11.31
CA GLN A 197 -15.06 -25.39 12.77
C GLN A 197 -13.56 -25.44 13.10
N ARG A 198 -12.77 -26.26 12.40
CA ARG A 198 -11.30 -26.31 12.62
C ARG A 198 -10.63 -24.96 12.37
N VAL A 199 -11.07 -24.22 11.36
CA VAL A 199 -10.58 -22.86 11.08
C VAL A 199 -10.91 -21.94 12.26
N TYR A 200 -12.15 -21.94 12.74
CA TYR A 200 -12.54 -21.11 13.89
C TYR A 200 -11.84 -21.50 15.18
N ASP A 201 -11.65 -22.79 15.45
CA ASP A 201 -10.91 -23.25 16.63
C ASP A 201 -9.48 -22.68 16.62
N GLY A 202 -8.81 -22.74 15.47
CA GLY A 202 -7.49 -22.14 15.26
C GLY A 202 -7.48 -20.62 15.52
N ILE A 203 -8.45 -19.89 14.94
CA ILE A 203 -8.61 -18.45 15.16
C ILE A 203 -8.85 -18.14 16.65
N VAL A 204 -9.82 -18.80 17.29
CA VAL A 204 -10.19 -18.59 18.69
C VAL A 204 -9.00 -18.82 19.61
N HIS A 205 -8.20 -19.87 19.38
CA HIS A 205 -7.01 -20.13 20.17
C HIS A 205 -5.96 -19.01 20.05
N ALA A 206 -5.72 -18.49 18.84
CA ALA A 206 -4.81 -17.38 18.62
C ALA A 206 -5.36 -16.05 19.19
N VAL A 207 -6.64 -15.77 19.02
CA VAL A 207 -7.32 -14.59 19.60
C VAL A 207 -7.30 -14.64 21.13
N LYS A 208 -7.46 -15.82 21.74
CA LYS A 208 -7.31 -15.99 23.20
C LYS A 208 -5.92 -15.58 23.67
N ARG A 209 -4.87 -15.93 22.92
CA ARG A 209 -3.49 -15.50 23.23
C ARG A 209 -3.32 -14.01 23.01
N TYR A 210 -3.85 -13.46 21.91
CA TYR A 210 -3.87 -12.02 21.67
C TYR A 210 -4.53 -11.24 22.80
N VAL A 211 -5.74 -11.62 23.23
CA VAL A 211 -6.48 -11.04 24.36
C VAL A 211 -5.66 -11.09 25.65
N ARG A 212 -5.00 -12.22 25.92
CA ARG A 212 -4.13 -12.37 27.09
C ARG A 212 -2.85 -11.55 26.99
N LEU A 213 -2.33 -11.29 25.79
CA LEU A 213 -1.15 -10.43 25.61
C LEU A 213 -1.41 -9.03 26.16
N HIS A 214 -2.63 -8.50 26.02
CA HIS A 214 -3.04 -7.23 26.63
C HIS A 214 -3.04 -7.32 28.16
N ASP A 215 -3.73 -8.29 28.73
CA ASP A 215 -3.74 -8.57 30.17
C ASP A 215 -3.80 -10.09 30.40
N PRO A 216 -2.84 -10.69 31.13
CA PRO A 216 -2.78 -12.14 31.37
C PRO A 216 -4.05 -12.73 31.99
N ASN A 217 -4.82 -11.89 32.71
CA ASN A 217 -6.06 -12.26 33.41
C ASN A 217 -7.31 -12.15 32.54
N ASN A 218 -7.19 -11.61 31.32
CA ASN A 218 -8.32 -11.52 30.42
C ASN A 218 -8.80 -12.92 30.01
N ILE A 219 -10.11 -13.05 29.96
CA ILE A 219 -10.82 -14.28 29.58
C ILE A 219 -11.47 -14.04 28.23
N LEU A 220 -11.40 -15.03 27.33
CA LEU A 220 -12.15 -15.06 26.09
C LEU A 220 -13.16 -16.21 26.14
N VAL A 221 -14.43 -15.90 25.89
CA VAL A 221 -15.48 -16.89 25.67
C VAL A 221 -16.01 -16.80 24.23
N THR A 222 -16.50 -17.92 23.72
CA THR A 222 -17.09 -18.00 22.38
C THR A 222 -18.60 -18.08 22.43
N VAL A 223 -19.24 -17.43 21.46
CA VAL A 223 -20.70 -17.44 21.26
C VAL A 223 -20.98 -17.88 19.82
N PRO A 224 -21.31 -19.15 19.57
CA PRO A 224 -21.75 -19.61 18.25
C PRO A 224 -23.03 -18.91 17.81
N PHE A 225 -23.09 -18.51 16.54
CA PHE A 225 -24.30 -17.90 15.98
C PHE A 225 -25.55 -18.78 16.12
N THR A 226 -25.39 -20.09 15.91
CA THR A 226 -26.47 -21.09 16.06
C THR A 226 -27.06 -21.10 17.46
N ASP A 227 -26.24 -20.89 18.48
CA ASP A 227 -26.67 -20.89 19.88
C ASP A 227 -27.43 -19.63 20.29
N LEU A 228 -27.35 -18.55 19.51
CA LEU A 228 -28.22 -17.38 19.69
C LEU A 228 -29.68 -17.68 19.36
N LYS A 229 -29.94 -18.79 18.63
CA LYS A 229 -31.29 -19.26 18.29
C LYS A 229 -32.16 -18.17 17.64
N LEU A 230 -31.55 -17.33 16.78
CA LEU A 230 -32.19 -16.15 16.20
C LEU A 230 -33.43 -16.49 15.36
N GLY A 231 -33.35 -17.54 14.53
CA GLY A 231 -34.49 -18.05 13.76
C GLY A 231 -35.51 -18.78 14.65
N THR A 232 -35.07 -19.84 15.34
CA THR A 232 -35.97 -20.74 16.10
C THR A 232 -36.75 -20.08 17.25
N ARG A 233 -36.24 -18.98 17.84
CA ARG A 233 -36.96 -18.19 18.86
C ARG A 233 -37.76 -17.01 18.27
N GLY A 234 -37.83 -16.86 16.95
CA GLY A 234 -38.63 -15.83 16.27
C GLY A 234 -38.01 -14.44 16.23
N TYR A 235 -36.76 -14.24 16.71
CA TYR A 235 -36.13 -12.92 16.76
C TYR A 235 -35.93 -12.30 15.37
N LEU A 236 -35.55 -13.10 14.37
CA LEU A 236 -35.42 -12.62 12.99
C LEU A 236 -36.77 -12.24 12.40
N LYS A 237 -37.80 -13.06 12.63
CA LYS A 237 -39.17 -12.78 12.17
C LYS A 237 -39.71 -11.47 12.75
N ASN A 238 -39.62 -11.29 14.07
CA ASN A 238 -40.04 -10.07 14.75
C ASN A 238 -39.31 -8.84 14.19
N TRP A 239 -38.01 -8.96 13.92
CA TRP A 239 -37.24 -7.87 13.36
C TRP A 239 -37.63 -7.54 11.92
N PHE A 240 -37.94 -8.54 11.10
CA PHE A 240 -38.41 -8.34 9.73
C PHE A 240 -39.76 -7.62 9.73
N GLU A 241 -40.68 -7.96 10.63
CA GLU A 241 -41.96 -7.25 10.82
C GLU A 241 -41.75 -5.77 11.19
N MET A 242 -40.77 -5.45 12.05
CA MET A 242 -40.42 -4.05 12.37
C MET A 242 -39.86 -3.27 11.17
N VAL A 243 -39.19 -3.95 10.26
CA VAL A 243 -38.51 -3.38 9.09
C VAL A 243 -39.42 -3.28 7.87
N GLU A 244 -40.45 -4.12 7.78
CA GLU A 244 -41.38 -4.20 6.64
C GLU A 244 -41.92 -2.82 6.20
N PRO A 245 -42.33 -1.88 7.07
CA PRO A 245 -42.78 -0.56 6.63
C PRO A 245 -41.75 0.22 5.81
N TYR A 246 -40.47 0.08 6.12
CA TYR A 246 -39.36 0.72 5.40
C TYR A 246 -39.18 0.09 4.02
N MET A 247 -39.27 -1.24 3.98
CA MET A 247 -39.19 -2.02 2.74
C MET A 247 -40.36 -1.69 1.80
N ARG A 248 -41.61 -1.69 2.28
CA ARG A 248 -42.78 -1.31 1.47
C ARG A 248 -42.71 0.13 0.97
N ALA A 249 -42.19 1.05 1.78
CA ALA A 249 -41.96 2.42 1.36
C ALA A 249 -40.90 2.51 0.25
N LEU A 250 -39.83 1.71 0.33
CA LEU A 250 -38.78 1.63 -0.67
C LEU A 250 -39.30 1.03 -1.99
N GLU A 251 -40.04 -0.08 -1.93
CA GLU A 251 -40.68 -0.72 -3.09
C GLU A 251 -41.61 0.28 -3.81
N LYS A 252 -42.46 0.98 -3.06
CA LYS A 252 -43.34 2.03 -3.59
C LYS A 252 -42.56 3.16 -4.25
N LYS A 253 -41.52 3.69 -3.59
CA LYS A 253 -40.65 4.78 -4.10
C LYS A 253 -39.98 4.37 -5.41
N CYS A 254 -39.52 3.12 -5.49
CA CYS A 254 -38.84 2.57 -6.66
C CYS A 254 -39.81 1.95 -7.69
N ARG A 255 -41.12 1.91 -7.43
CA ARG A 255 -42.13 1.20 -8.25
C ARG A 255 -41.71 -0.25 -8.53
N LEU A 256 -41.29 -0.95 -7.48
CA LEU A 256 -40.98 -2.37 -7.51
C LEU A 256 -42.22 -3.16 -7.08
N SER A 257 -42.35 -4.39 -7.59
CA SER A 257 -43.36 -5.31 -7.08
C SER A 257 -43.03 -5.70 -5.63
N PRO A 258 -44.03 -5.86 -4.76
CA PRO A 258 -43.83 -6.37 -3.41
C PRO A 258 -43.12 -7.73 -3.44
N ALA A 259 -41.98 -7.84 -2.77
CA ALA A 259 -41.31 -9.10 -2.54
C ALA A 259 -41.80 -9.73 -1.23
N ASN A 260 -41.86 -11.07 -1.21
CA ASN A 260 -42.06 -11.86 0.00
C ASN A 260 -40.69 -12.26 0.54
N HIS A 261 -40.35 -11.81 1.74
CA HIS A 261 -39.07 -12.08 2.37
C HIS A 261 -39.27 -13.11 3.46
N ASP A 262 -38.62 -14.26 3.32
CA ASP A 262 -38.60 -15.29 4.36
C ASP A 262 -37.38 -15.06 5.27
N PRO A 263 -37.58 -14.74 6.57
CA PRO A 263 -36.50 -14.56 7.54
C PRO A 263 -35.56 -15.77 7.61
N ASP A 264 -36.07 -16.99 7.41
CA ASP A 264 -35.31 -18.24 7.58
C ASP A 264 -34.34 -18.48 6.43
N THR A 265 -34.63 -17.93 5.25
CA THR A 265 -33.75 -18.02 4.07
C THR A 265 -32.68 -16.93 4.04
N HIS A 266 -32.71 -15.98 4.98
CA HIS A 266 -31.88 -14.78 4.94
C HIS A 266 -30.64 -14.90 5.84
N ILE A 267 -29.71 -15.81 5.52
CA ILE A 267 -28.51 -16.11 6.35
C ILE A 267 -27.73 -14.85 6.77
N LYS A 268 -27.54 -13.89 5.87
CA LYS A 268 -26.87 -12.61 6.18
C LYS A 268 -27.57 -11.79 7.27
N ALA A 269 -28.86 -11.99 7.51
CA ALA A 269 -29.58 -11.32 8.59
C ALA A 269 -29.10 -11.80 9.97
N TRP A 270 -28.60 -13.04 10.10
CA TRP A 270 -27.98 -13.50 11.33
C TRP A 270 -26.77 -12.65 11.70
N VAL A 271 -25.90 -12.40 10.71
CA VAL A 271 -24.72 -11.54 10.88
C VAL A 271 -25.16 -10.12 11.26
N LEU A 272 -26.07 -9.50 10.49
CA LEU A 272 -26.54 -8.13 10.74
C LEU A 272 -27.21 -7.96 12.11
N TYR A 273 -27.98 -8.95 12.56
CA TYR A 273 -28.64 -8.93 13.88
C TYR A 273 -27.61 -8.81 15.01
N THR A 274 -26.41 -9.37 14.84
CA THR A 274 -25.36 -9.24 15.86
C THR A 274 -24.76 -7.82 15.98
N TYR A 275 -24.96 -6.97 14.98
CA TYR A 275 -24.53 -5.57 15.01
C TYR A 275 -25.55 -4.65 15.65
N PHE A 276 -26.83 -4.81 15.29
CA PHE A 276 -27.87 -3.85 15.67
C PHE A 276 -29.27 -4.46 15.82
N GLY A 277 -29.35 -5.77 16.08
CA GLY A 277 -30.61 -6.44 16.40
C GLY A 277 -31.24 -5.86 17.69
N PRO A 278 -32.58 -5.66 17.73
CA PRO A 278 -33.24 -5.00 18.87
C PRO A 278 -33.00 -5.67 20.23
N GLU A 279 -32.92 -7.01 20.26
CA GLU A 279 -32.87 -7.80 21.49
C GLU A 279 -31.50 -8.44 21.75
N ILE A 280 -30.48 -8.11 20.95
CA ILE A 280 -29.20 -8.83 20.95
C ILE A 280 -28.51 -8.84 22.33
N LEU A 281 -28.60 -7.75 23.09
CA LEU A 281 -28.04 -7.69 24.45
C LEU A 281 -28.65 -8.75 25.36
N GLN A 282 -29.97 -8.91 25.35
CA GLN A 282 -30.66 -9.88 26.21
C GLN A 282 -30.37 -11.31 25.79
N ILE A 283 -30.31 -11.57 24.48
CA ILE A 283 -29.96 -12.89 23.92
C ILE A 283 -28.56 -13.30 24.38
N VAL A 284 -27.58 -12.41 24.25
CA VAL A 284 -26.19 -12.70 24.67
C VAL A 284 -26.10 -12.87 26.18
N LYS A 285 -26.78 -12.04 26.99
CA LYS A 285 -26.83 -12.20 28.45
C LYS A 285 -27.38 -13.57 28.84
N GLN A 286 -28.48 -14.00 28.20
CA GLN A 286 -29.08 -15.30 28.48
C GLN A 286 -28.15 -16.45 28.09
N TYR A 287 -27.51 -16.37 26.93
CA TYR A 287 -26.52 -17.36 26.51
C TYR A 287 -25.36 -17.48 27.51
N LEU A 288 -24.79 -16.35 27.96
CA LEU A 288 -23.71 -16.34 28.94
C LEU A 288 -24.16 -16.90 30.29
N LYS A 289 -25.40 -16.62 30.71
CA LYS A 289 -25.99 -17.17 31.93
C LYS A 289 -26.08 -18.70 31.87
N GLU A 290 -26.50 -19.24 30.72
CA GLU A 290 -26.68 -20.68 30.50
C GLU A 290 -25.35 -21.43 30.33
N LYS A 291 -24.41 -20.89 29.54
CA LYS A 291 -23.18 -21.58 29.13
C LYS A 291 -21.95 -21.21 29.94
N TYR A 292 -21.93 -20.02 30.54
CA TYR A 292 -20.78 -19.46 31.24
C TYR A 292 -21.18 -18.87 32.60
N ALA A 293 -22.01 -19.58 33.36
CA ALA A 293 -22.64 -19.11 34.61
C ALA A 293 -21.65 -18.51 35.63
N THR A 294 -20.44 -19.08 35.74
CA THR A 294 -19.39 -18.56 36.62
C THR A 294 -18.95 -17.16 36.20
N TYR A 295 -18.64 -16.96 34.91
CA TYR A 295 -18.22 -15.66 34.38
C TYR A 295 -19.39 -14.67 34.35
N TYR A 296 -20.61 -15.15 34.11
CA TYR A 296 -21.81 -14.33 34.18
C TYR A 296 -21.95 -13.63 35.54
N LYS A 297 -21.75 -14.37 36.64
CA LYS A 297 -21.78 -13.82 38.00
C LYS A 297 -20.55 -12.98 38.32
N GLN A 298 -19.35 -13.47 37.98
CA GLN A 298 -18.08 -12.79 38.28
C GLN A 298 -17.99 -11.40 37.66
N PHE A 299 -18.51 -11.22 36.44
CA PHE A 299 -18.43 -9.97 35.68
C PHE A 299 -19.76 -9.21 35.64
N HIS A 300 -20.69 -9.49 36.56
CA HIS A 300 -21.97 -8.79 36.71
C HIS A 300 -22.74 -8.60 35.40
N ILE A 301 -22.77 -9.63 34.56
CA ILE A 301 -23.32 -9.55 33.20
C ILE A 301 -24.83 -9.26 33.21
N ASP A 302 -25.53 -9.59 34.29
CA ASP A 302 -26.93 -9.22 34.54
C ASP A 302 -27.15 -7.70 34.56
N GLN A 303 -26.13 -6.92 34.92
CA GLN A 303 -26.19 -5.45 34.97
C GLN A 303 -25.79 -4.79 33.65
N ALA A 304 -25.32 -5.55 32.66
CA ALA A 304 -24.93 -4.97 31.38
C ALA A 304 -26.11 -4.27 30.70
N THR A 305 -25.89 -3.01 30.31
CA THR A 305 -26.86 -2.12 29.66
C THR A 305 -26.55 -1.86 28.19
N LEU A 306 -25.34 -2.20 27.73
CA LEU A 306 -24.89 -1.93 26.37
C LEU A 306 -24.11 -3.11 25.79
N HIS A 307 -24.46 -3.51 24.59
CA HIS A 307 -23.74 -4.47 23.76
C HIS A 307 -22.86 -3.72 22.76
N VAL A 308 -21.53 -3.79 22.88
CA VAL A 308 -20.57 -3.02 22.07
C VAL A 308 -19.86 -3.93 21.08
N ARG A 309 -20.15 -3.75 19.78
CA ARG A 309 -19.49 -4.47 18.69
C ARG A 309 -18.20 -3.75 18.27
N GLY A 310 -17.08 -4.44 18.37
CA GLY A 310 -15.78 -4.03 17.83
C GLY A 310 -15.61 -4.53 16.39
N LYS A 311 -15.23 -3.66 15.45
CA LYS A 311 -14.93 -4.06 14.06
C LYS A 311 -13.90 -3.15 13.40
N GLN A 312 -13.20 -3.67 12.40
CA GLN A 312 -12.36 -2.87 11.52
C GLN A 312 -13.22 -1.85 10.73
N ILE A 313 -12.71 -0.64 10.53
CA ILE A 313 -13.47 0.50 9.95
C ILE A 313 -13.91 0.24 8.51
N ASP A 314 -13.12 -0.48 7.72
CA ASP A 314 -13.44 -0.82 6.34
C ASP A 314 -14.71 -1.67 6.23
N HIS A 315 -14.93 -2.56 7.20
CA HIS A 315 -16.07 -3.46 7.25
C HIS A 315 -17.40 -2.80 7.65
N LEU A 316 -17.39 -1.49 7.88
CA LEU A 316 -18.56 -0.70 8.23
C LEU A 316 -19.23 -0.08 6.99
N ASP A 317 -18.62 -0.27 5.83
CA ASP A 317 -19.27 -0.13 4.54
C ASP A 317 -19.80 -1.49 4.07
N THR A 318 -20.98 -1.52 3.46
CA THR A 318 -21.55 -2.76 2.91
C THR A 318 -20.91 -3.21 1.59
N GLU A 319 -19.98 -2.43 1.06
CA GLU A 319 -18.76 -2.75 0.28
C GLU A 319 -18.34 -1.38 -0.27
N ARG A 320 -17.04 -1.02 -0.30
CA ARG A 320 -16.52 0.32 -0.74
C ARG A 320 -17.06 0.84 -2.10
N SER A 321 -17.67 -0.04 -2.90
CA SER A 321 -18.30 0.24 -4.20
C SER A 321 -19.80 0.57 -4.13
N ASN A 322 -20.47 0.46 -2.98
CA ASN A 322 -21.93 0.56 -2.84
C ASN A 322 -22.43 1.99 -2.59
N ILE A 323 -21.89 2.96 -3.32
CA ILE A 323 -22.28 4.39 -3.28
C ILE A 323 -23.80 4.56 -3.44
N TRP A 324 -24.42 3.71 -4.26
CA TRP A 324 -25.85 3.72 -4.53
C TRP A 324 -26.67 3.36 -3.29
N MET A 325 -26.19 2.46 -2.42
CA MET A 325 -26.89 2.09 -1.18
C MET A 325 -26.90 3.26 -0.21
N HIS A 326 -25.76 3.93 -0.05
CA HIS A 326 -25.66 5.15 0.76
C HIS A 326 -26.65 6.21 0.29
N SER A 327 -26.78 6.43 -1.03
CA SER A 327 -27.78 7.38 -1.54
C SER A 327 -29.21 7.07 -1.08
N VAL A 328 -29.57 5.79 -1.00
CA VAL A 328 -30.92 5.36 -0.63
C VAL A 328 -31.11 5.43 0.88
N ILE A 329 -30.14 4.94 1.66
CA ILE A 329 -30.18 4.99 3.13
C ILE A 329 -30.30 6.44 3.59
N LEU A 330 -29.57 7.36 2.95
CA LEU A 330 -29.58 8.80 3.18
C LEU A 330 -30.74 9.53 2.48
N GLN A 331 -31.64 8.79 1.81
CA GLN A 331 -32.90 9.29 1.21
C GLN A 331 -32.75 10.39 0.14
N LEU A 332 -31.66 10.42 -0.62
CA LEU A 332 -31.41 11.46 -1.65
C LEU A 332 -32.43 11.41 -2.81
N THR A 333 -32.72 12.54 -3.45
CA THR A 333 -33.82 12.66 -4.46
C THR A 333 -33.32 13.04 -5.86
N ASP A 334 -32.53 12.18 -6.51
CA ASP A 334 -32.08 12.38 -7.91
C ASP A 334 -32.78 11.37 -8.84
N THR A 335 -33.44 11.88 -9.89
CA THR A 335 -34.18 11.10 -10.89
C THR A 335 -33.30 10.13 -11.69
N LYS A 336 -32.02 10.47 -11.92
CA LYS A 336 -31.04 9.56 -12.55
C LYS A 336 -30.64 8.44 -11.58
N LEU A 337 -30.49 8.76 -10.29
CA LEU A 337 -30.19 7.76 -9.25
C LEU A 337 -31.35 6.78 -9.05
N ILE A 338 -32.61 7.25 -9.09
CA ILE A 338 -33.78 6.37 -8.95
C ILE A 338 -33.80 5.26 -10.01
N LYS A 339 -33.42 5.55 -11.26
CA LYS A 339 -33.29 4.51 -12.30
C LYS A 339 -32.22 3.48 -11.95
N ASN A 340 -31.06 3.92 -11.46
CA ASN A 340 -29.97 3.04 -11.04
C ASN A 340 -30.35 2.18 -9.82
N TRP A 341 -31.11 2.75 -8.89
CA TRP A 341 -31.62 2.05 -7.72
C TRP A 341 -32.54 0.89 -8.10
N LYS A 342 -33.49 1.10 -9.01
CA LYS A 342 -34.39 0.04 -9.48
C LYS A 342 -33.63 -1.19 -9.98
N LYS A 343 -32.55 -0.98 -10.75
CA LYS A 343 -31.69 -2.08 -11.24
C LYS A 343 -31.00 -2.82 -10.08
N SER A 344 -30.60 -2.09 -9.05
CA SER A 344 -29.88 -2.65 -7.90
C SER A 344 -30.83 -3.43 -6.97
N PHE A 345 -32.09 -3.01 -6.88
CA PHE A 345 -33.13 -3.64 -6.05
C PHE A 345 -33.84 -4.85 -6.67
N LEU A 346 -33.33 -5.40 -7.78
CA LEU A 346 -33.94 -6.56 -8.44
C LEU A 346 -33.88 -7.86 -7.61
N THR A 347 -33.08 -7.89 -6.55
CA THR A 347 -33.06 -9.00 -5.60
C THR A 347 -33.79 -8.62 -4.32
N PRO A 348 -34.67 -9.49 -3.76
CA PRO A 348 -35.27 -9.29 -2.44
C PRO A 348 -34.21 -8.96 -1.38
N PHE A 349 -33.05 -9.59 -1.43
CA PHE A 349 -31.93 -9.34 -0.52
C PHE A 349 -31.58 -7.84 -0.34
N HIS A 350 -31.31 -7.11 -1.43
CA HIS A 350 -30.91 -5.69 -1.36
C HIS A 350 -32.02 -4.77 -0.82
N CYS A 351 -33.29 -5.09 -1.08
CA CYS A 351 -34.40 -4.29 -0.56
C CYS A 351 -34.48 -4.42 0.97
N GLN A 352 -34.38 -5.64 1.47
CA GLN A 352 -34.40 -5.94 2.90
C GLN A 352 -33.21 -5.30 3.63
N GLU A 353 -32.00 -5.45 3.10
CA GLU A 353 -30.78 -4.90 3.71
C GLU A 353 -30.87 -3.37 3.87
N ILE A 354 -31.30 -2.65 2.83
CA ILE A 354 -31.45 -1.19 2.90
C ILE A 354 -32.56 -0.78 3.86
N ALA A 355 -33.67 -1.52 3.88
CA ALA A 355 -34.75 -1.28 4.83
C ALA A 355 -34.26 -1.44 6.28
N GLN A 356 -33.44 -2.44 6.58
CA GLN A 356 -32.83 -2.65 7.90
C GLN A 356 -31.92 -1.48 8.31
N TYR A 357 -31.09 -0.96 7.39
CA TYR A 357 -30.26 0.21 7.67
C TYR A 357 -31.05 1.51 7.84
N GLN A 358 -32.13 1.71 7.08
CA GLN A 358 -33.03 2.85 7.27
C GLN A 358 -33.77 2.75 8.61
N TRP A 359 -34.18 1.55 9.02
CA TRP A 359 -34.75 1.30 10.34
C TRP A 359 -33.72 1.60 11.45
N LEU A 360 -32.49 1.11 11.31
CA LEU A 360 -31.38 1.39 12.23
C LEU A 360 -31.20 2.89 12.40
N LEU A 361 -31.10 3.63 11.29
CA LEU A 361 -30.89 5.07 11.30
C LEU A 361 -31.93 5.83 12.13
N LYS A 362 -33.20 5.41 12.06
CA LYS A 362 -34.30 6.06 12.81
C LYS A 362 -34.43 5.60 14.26
N ASN A 363 -33.92 4.41 14.60
CA ASN A 363 -34.13 3.80 15.91
C ASN A 363 -32.86 3.64 16.74
N TYR A 364 -31.69 3.98 16.19
CA TYR A 364 -30.39 3.73 16.80
C TYR A 364 -30.33 4.16 18.27
N THR A 365 -30.76 5.38 18.59
CA THR A 365 -30.70 5.94 19.96
C THR A 365 -31.55 5.20 21.00
N LYS A 366 -32.46 4.33 20.57
CA LYS A 366 -33.31 3.49 21.43
C LYS A 366 -32.73 2.10 21.66
N LEU A 367 -31.71 1.71 20.90
CA LEU A 367 -31.13 0.37 20.96
C LEU A 367 -30.09 0.29 22.07
N SER A 368 -30.04 -0.86 22.76
CA SER A 368 -28.99 -1.17 23.74
C SER A 368 -27.71 -1.71 23.07
N VAL A 369 -27.35 -1.12 21.92
CA VAL A 369 -26.17 -1.48 21.13
C VAL A 369 -25.25 -0.29 20.95
N GLY A 370 -23.95 -0.52 21.02
CA GLY A 370 -22.88 0.44 20.82
C GLY A 370 -21.86 -0.09 19.82
N PHE A 371 -20.95 0.77 19.39
CA PHE A 371 -19.99 0.45 18.34
C PHE A 371 -18.61 1.01 18.66
N SER A 372 -17.56 0.24 18.34
CA SER A 372 -16.16 0.67 18.36
C SER A 372 -15.42 0.22 17.09
N GLY A 373 -14.77 1.16 16.41
CA GLY A 373 -14.08 0.97 15.15
C GLY A 373 -12.57 1.10 15.28
N PHE A 374 -11.80 0.30 14.54
CA PHE A 374 -10.33 0.40 14.50
C PHE A 374 -9.76 0.22 13.08
N LEU A 375 -8.56 0.74 12.84
CA LEU A 375 -7.80 0.47 11.62
C LEU A 375 -6.94 -0.78 11.83
N ASP A 376 -6.98 -1.72 10.90
CA ASP A 376 -6.19 -2.94 10.98
C ASP A 376 -4.82 -2.82 10.29
N PHE A 377 -4.12 -3.94 10.19
CA PHE A 377 -2.81 -4.09 9.56
C PHE A 377 -2.79 -3.46 8.16
N ASN A 378 -2.05 -2.36 8.03
CA ASN A 378 -1.90 -1.62 6.79
C ASN A 378 -0.43 -1.60 6.34
N TYR A 379 -0.20 -1.74 5.04
CA TYR A 379 1.13 -1.71 4.43
C TYR A 379 1.06 -1.09 3.04
N ARG A 380 1.93 -0.09 2.77
CA ARG A 380 1.91 0.71 1.53
C ARG A 380 0.51 1.29 1.24
N GLY A 381 -0.20 1.67 2.31
CA GLY A 381 -1.56 2.20 2.25
C GLY A 381 -2.67 1.19 1.90
N LYS A 382 -2.35 -0.09 1.76
CA LYS A 382 -3.32 -1.20 1.60
C LYS A 382 -3.67 -1.79 2.96
N LEU A 383 -4.93 -2.19 3.16
CA LEU A 383 -5.33 -3.04 4.29
C LEU A 383 -5.13 -4.50 3.91
N LEU A 384 -4.29 -5.24 4.63
CA LEU A 384 -3.82 -6.54 4.14
C LEU A 384 -4.83 -7.69 4.26
N HIS A 385 -5.89 -7.53 5.05
CA HIS A 385 -7.02 -8.48 5.03
C HIS A 385 -7.90 -8.28 3.79
N GLU A 386 -7.82 -7.13 3.11
CA GLU A 386 -8.57 -6.85 1.89
C GLU A 386 -7.72 -6.96 0.63
N ASP A 387 -6.47 -6.53 0.67
CA ASP A 387 -5.61 -6.36 -0.49
C ASP A 387 -4.30 -7.12 -0.33
N SER A 388 -3.87 -7.77 -1.41
CA SER A 388 -2.57 -8.43 -1.42
C SER A 388 -1.43 -7.43 -1.34
N ALA A 389 -0.35 -7.81 -0.66
CA ALA A 389 0.94 -7.13 -0.80
C ALA A 389 1.43 -7.16 -2.26
N PHE A 390 1.10 -8.22 -3.01
CA PHE A 390 1.34 -8.33 -4.44
C PHE A 390 0.43 -7.42 -5.26
N THR A 391 0.88 -7.03 -6.46
CA THR A 391 0.03 -6.34 -7.43
C THR A 391 -0.98 -7.29 -8.05
N ARG A 392 -2.10 -6.76 -8.57
CA ARG A 392 -3.11 -7.58 -9.28
C ARG A 392 -2.52 -8.37 -10.46
N LYS A 393 -1.54 -7.78 -11.16
CA LYS A 393 -0.86 -8.44 -12.29
C LYS A 393 0.00 -9.63 -11.81
N GLU A 394 0.76 -9.45 -10.74
CA GLU A 394 1.54 -10.53 -10.12
C GLU A 394 0.60 -11.63 -9.62
N LEU A 395 -0.46 -11.27 -8.89
CA LEU A 395 -1.43 -12.25 -8.37
C LEU A 395 -2.08 -13.05 -9.49
N LYS A 396 -2.54 -12.39 -10.57
CA LYS A 396 -3.11 -13.09 -11.73
C LYS A 396 -2.10 -14.03 -12.37
N LYS A 397 -0.85 -13.60 -12.51
CA LYS A 397 0.23 -14.44 -13.06
C LYS A 397 0.45 -15.68 -12.19
N ILE A 398 0.55 -15.52 -10.86
CA ILE A 398 0.76 -16.67 -9.96
C ILE A 398 -0.43 -17.64 -10.04
N LEU A 399 -1.67 -17.14 -10.07
CA LEU A 399 -2.85 -18.00 -10.24
C LEU A 399 -2.85 -18.78 -11.57
N GLN A 400 -2.29 -18.19 -12.64
CA GLN A 400 -2.17 -18.84 -13.96
C GLN A 400 -1.03 -19.86 -14.06
N GLU A 401 0.05 -19.67 -13.30
CA GLU A 401 1.18 -20.62 -13.21
C GLU A 401 0.83 -21.86 -12.36
N GLY A 402 -0.38 -21.90 -11.80
CA GLY A 402 -0.86 -22.92 -10.87
C GLY A 402 -0.85 -22.40 -9.43
N LEU A 403 -1.70 -22.95 -8.57
CA LEU A 403 -1.73 -22.63 -7.13
C LEU A 403 -0.45 -23.13 -6.44
N GLU A 404 0.70 -22.51 -6.70
CA GLU A 404 1.99 -22.83 -6.09
C GLU A 404 2.08 -22.35 -4.63
N SER A 405 3.03 -22.88 -3.86
CA SER A 405 3.26 -22.53 -2.44
C SER A 405 3.50 -21.02 -2.23
N LYS A 406 3.99 -20.30 -3.24
CA LYS A 406 4.31 -18.87 -3.16
C LYS A 406 3.13 -17.97 -2.76
N ILE A 407 1.88 -18.33 -3.08
CA ILE A 407 0.70 -17.54 -2.64
C ILE A 407 0.43 -17.73 -1.15
N PHE A 408 0.61 -18.96 -0.70
CA PHE A 408 0.12 -19.47 0.57
C PHE A 408 1.13 -19.23 1.69
N ASP A 409 2.37 -19.64 1.49
CA ASP A 409 3.43 -19.60 2.52
C ASP A 409 4.25 -18.30 2.48
N SER A 410 3.74 -17.26 1.80
CA SER A 410 4.43 -15.98 1.67
C SER A 410 4.58 -15.27 3.03
N PRO A 411 5.80 -14.85 3.43
CA PRO A 411 6.02 -14.04 4.62
C PRO A 411 5.22 -12.73 4.68
N LEU A 412 4.68 -12.28 3.54
CA LEU A 412 3.85 -11.08 3.40
C LEU A 412 2.38 -11.30 3.78
N ARG A 413 2.00 -12.54 4.13
CA ARG A 413 0.72 -12.91 4.74
C ARG A 413 1.03 -13.91 5.85
N MET A 414 1.30 -13.42 7.04
CA MET A 414 1.68 -14.31 8.15
C MET A 414 0.49 -15.17 8.59
N HIS A 415 0.78 -16.43 8.82
CA HIS A 415 -0.10 -17.44 9.38
C HIS A 415 0.71 -18.42 10.24
N THR A 416 0.04 -19.34 10.93
CA THR A 416 0.69 -20.19 11.95
C THR A 416 1.88 -21.03 11.44
N HIS A 417 1.84 -21.46 10.18
CA HIS A 417 2.88 -22.31 9.60
C HIS A 417 4.09 -21.55 9.03
N ASN A 418 4.01 -20.23 8.84
CA ASN A 418 5.10 -19.43 8.25
C ASN A 418 5.67 -18.38 9.22
N VAL A 419 5.36 -18.46 10.52
CA VAL A 419 5.83 -17.49 11.53
C VAL A 419 7.34 -17.31 11.47
N ASP A 420 8.12 -18.39 11.39
CA ASP A 420 9.58 -18.30 11.37
C ASP A 420 10.13 -17.64 10.09
N THR A 421 9.50 -17.89 8.93
CA THR A 421 9.90 -17.22 7.68
C THR A 421 9.49 -15.75 7.69
N THR A 422 8.35 -15.39 8.30
CA THR A 422 7.96 -14.01 8.56
C THR A 422 8.94 -13.31 9.50
N ILE A 423 9.32 -13.92 10.63
CA ILE A 423 10.30 -13.35 11.56
C ILE A 423 11.66 -13.16 10.86
N ALA A 424 12.12 -14.14 10.09
CA ALA A 424 13.36 -14.02 9.31
C ALA A 424 13.28 -12.90 8.25
N PHE A 425 12.11 -12.67 7.66
CA PHE A 425 11.88 -11.53 6.76
C PHE A 425 11.92 -10.19 7.52
N LEU A 426 11.23 -10.09 8.66
CA LEU A 426 11.23 -8.90 9.51
C LEU A 426 12.63 -8.57 10.05
N GLU A 427 13.45 -9.59 10.33
CA GLU A 427 14.82 -9.43 10.79
C GLU A 427 15.69 -8.64 9.81
N ARG A 428 15.36 -8.68 8.52
CA ARG A 428 16.12 -7.95 7.49
C ARG A 428 16.05 -6.44 7.66
N PHE A 429 15.01 -5.92 8.31
CA PHE A 429 14.86 -4.49 8.62
C PHE A 429 15.83 -4.02 9.70
N LYS A 430 16.50 -4.95 10.42
CA LYS A 430 17.52 -4.63 11.41
C LYS A 430 18.92 -4.45 10.79
N ASN A 431 19.11 -4.81 9.53
CA ASN A 431 20.44 -4.80 8.90
C ASN A 431 20.64 -3.56 8.02
N PRO A 432 21.48 -2.59 8.43
CA PRO A 432 21.70 -1.37 7.64
C PRO A 432 22.24 -1.68 6.23
N ASN A 433 22.95 -2.80 6.06
CA ASN A 433 23.47 -3.22 4.75
C ASN A 433 22.40 -3.80 3.82
N ALA A 434 21.29 -4.33 4.34
CA ALA A 434 20.17 -4.77 3.50
C ALA A 434 19.42 -3.58 2.87
N ILE A 435 19.46 -2.43 3.55
CA ILE A 435 18.62 -1.26 3.29
C ILE A 435 19.34 -0.23 2.42
N PHE A 436 20.57 0.14 2.81
CA PHE A 436 21.30 1.26 2.22
C PHE A 436 21.94 0.91 0.87
N VAL A 437 22.30 -0.37 0.72
CA VAL A 437 23.10 -0.85 -0.41
C VAL A 437 22.25 -1.04 -1.67
N SER A 438 20.99 -1.47 -1.59
CA SER A 438 20.25 -1.93 -2.77
C SER A 438 19.75 -0.79 -3.67
N LYS A 439 19.22 0.30 -3.11
CA LYS A 439 18.55 1.36 -3.89
C LYS A 439 19.50 2.48 -4.36
N HIS A 440 20.32 3.04 -3.46
CA HIS A 440 21.23 4.12 -3.80
C HIS A 440 22.42 3.65 -4.66
N ILE A 441 22.96 2.47 -4.39
CA ILE A 441 24.04 1.91 -5.20
C ILE A 441 23.52 1.52 -6.58
N LEU A 442 22.31 0.96 -6.71
CA LEU A 442 21.72 0.66 -8.01
C LEU A 442 21.47 1.94 -8.85
N ILE A 443 20.89 2.98 -8.23
CA ILE A 443 20.69 4.27 -8.92
C ILE A 443 22.04 4.88 -9.32
N ASN A 444 23.04 4.87 -8.43
CA ASN A 444 24.37 5.39 -8.73
C ASN A 444 25.09 4.56 -9.79
N PHE A 445 24.97 3.24 -9.77
CA PHE A 445 25.50 2.33 -10.77
C PHE A 445 24.92 2.62 -12.15
N VAL A 446 23.59 2.74 -12.26
CA VAL A 446 22.90 3.10 -13.52
C VAL A 446 23.37 4.47 -14.01
N LYS A 447 23.48 5.46 -13.12
CA LYS A 447 23.99 6.81 -13.46
C LYS A 447 25.43 6.78 -13.98
N VAL A 448 26.34 6.06 -13.32
CA VAL A 448 27.76 5.96 -13.73
C VAL A 448 27.89 5.19 -15.04
N LYS A 449 27.16 4.09 -15.22
CA LYS A 449 27.12 3.33 -16.48
C LYS A 449 26.64 4.20 -17.64
N THR A 450 25.61 5.00 -17.41
CA THR A 450 25.09 5.96 -18.41
C THR A 450 26.13 7.04 -18.75
N LYS A 451 26.84 7.59 -17.76
CA LYS A 451 27.94 8.55 -17.98
C LYS A 451 29.06 7.95 -18.83
N ILE A 452 29.50 6.73 -18.54
CA ILE A 452 30.54 6.03 -19.32
C ILE A 452 30.10 5.84 -20.77
N CYS A 453 28.86 5.39 -21.02
CA CYS A 453 28.31 5.27 -22.37
C CYS A 453 28.34 6.60 -23.12
N ASN A 454 27.96 7.69 -22.47
CA ASN A 454 27.98 9.04 -23.07
C ASN A 454 29.41 9.52 -23.38
N ILE A 455 30.38 9.25 -22.50
CA ILE A 455 31.80 9.57 -22.74
C ILE A 455 32.33 8.77 -23.93
N ARG A 456 32.06 7.45 -24.00
CA ARG A 456 32.46 6.60 -25.13
C ARG A 456 31.91 7.11 -26.46
N ARG A 457 30.62 7.48 -26.50
CA ARG A 457 30.00 8.10 -27.69
C ARG A 457 30.73 9.38 -28.11
N LYS A 458 31.04 10.28 -27.16
CA LYS A 458 31.80 11.50 -27.43
C LYS A 458 33.20 11.20 -27.97
N MET A 459 33.91 10.23 -27.38
CA MET A 459 35.23 9.81 -27.87
C MET A 459 35.15 9.29 -29.31
N THR A 460 34.17 8.45 -29.65
CA THR A 460 33.98 7.96 -31.03
C THR A 460 33.74 9.11 -32.01
N VAL A 461 32.89 10.08 -31.66
CA VAL A 461 32.64 11.26 -32.50
C VAL A 461 33.91 12.09 -32.68
N THR A 462 34.63 12.39 -31.59
CA THR A 462 35.90 13.14 -31.63
C THR A 462 36.99 12.41 -32.41
N HIS A 463 37.09 11.09 -32.27
CA HIS A 463 38.04 10.28 -33.02
C HIS A 463 37.74 10.28 -34.53
N ASN A 464 36.47 10.12 -34.91
CA ASN A 464 36.04 10.24 -36.30
C ASN A 464 36.33 11.64 -36.85
N PHE A 465 36.08 12.68 -36.06
CA PHE A 465 36.38 14.06 -36.41
C PHE A 465 37.89 14.26 -36.67
N ILE A 466 38.76 13.77 -35.77
CA ILE A 466 40.22 13.81 -35.94
C ILE A 466 40.62 13.08 -37.23
N ASN A 467 40.13 11.86 -37.45
CA ASN A 467 40.47 11.07 -38.65
C ASN A 467 40.08 11.80 -39.94
N MET A 468 38.89 12.42 -39.97
CA MET A 468 38.44 13.18 -41.14
C MET A 468 39.25 14.46 -41.35
N PHE A 469 39.61 15.20 -40.30
CA PHE A 469 40.47 16.37 -40.42
C PHE A 469 41.92 16.02 -40.77
N THR A 470 42.44 14.87 -40.34
CA THR A 470 43.76 14.37 -40.79
C THR A 470 43.74 14.01 -42.27
N LYS A 471 42.71 13.31 -42.75
CA LYS A 471 42.52 13.06 -44.19
C LYS A 471 42.37 14.35 -44.97
N ALA A 472 41.58 15.30 -44.46
CA ALA A 472 41.44 16.60 -45.08
C ALA A 472 42.78 17.35 -45.12
N LYS A 473 43.60 17.32 -44.06
CA LYS A 473 44.94 17.91 -44.08
C LYS A 473 45.77 17.39 -45.25
N MET A 474 45.76 16.08 -45.49
CA MET A 474 46.46 15.48 -46.64
C MET A 474 45.89 16.01 -47.97
N LEU A 475 44.57 16.02 -48.13
CA LEU A 475 43.89 16.56 -49.33
C LEU A 475 44.28 18.02 -49.60
N PHE A 476 44.15 18.88 -48.59
CA PHE A 476 44.42 20.31 -48.71
C PHE A 476 45.91 20.62 -48.90
N GLN A 477 46.83 19.81 -48.38
CA GLN A 477 48.26 19.92 -48.66
C GLN A 477 48.60 19.54 -50.11
N LEU A 478 48.02 18.45 -50.60
CA LEU A 478 48.22 17.99 -51.98
C LEU A 478 47.63 18.98 -52.99
N LEU A 479 46.44 19.53 -52.74
CA LEU A 479 45.82 20.59 -53.56
C LEU A 479 46.56 21.93 -53.49
N TYR A 480 47.27 22.20 -52.39
CA TYR A 480 48.13 23.38 -52.27
C TYR A 480 49.42 23.24 -53.07
N LYS A 481 50.06 22.07 -53.05
CA LYS A 481 51.32 21.83 -53.78
C LYS A 481 51.11 21.60 -55.27
N ASN A 482 50.10 20.82 -55.65
CA ASN A 482 49.90 20.34 -57.01
C ASN A 482 48.56 20.81 -57.61
N LYS A 483 48.52 21.04 -58.93
CA LYS A 483 47.28 21.36 -59.65
C LYS A 483 46.35 20.14 -59.80
N SER A 484 46.92 18.94 -59.78
CA SER A 484 46.20 17.65 -59.78
C SER A 484 46.94 16.64 -58.93
N ILE A 485 46.18 15.79 -58.24
CA ILE A 485 46.69 14.69 -57.40
C ILE A 485 46.85 13.44 -58.26
N GLY A 486 48.00 12.76 -58.13
CA GLY A 486 48.30 11.53 -58.87
C GLY A 486 47.39 10.36 -58.50
N GLN A 487 47.40 9.31 -59.31
CA GLN A 487 46.43 8.19 -59.21
C GLN A 487 46.56 7.40 -57.90
N GLU A 488 47.77 7.21 -57.39
CA GLU A 488 48.02 6.52 -56.11
C GLU A 488 47.43 7.31 -54.93
N ASP A 489 47.72 8.60 -54.83
CA ASP A 489 47.20 9.46 -53.76
C ASP A 489 45.69 9.73 -53.89
N ALA A 490 45.16 9.79 -55.13
CA ALA A 490 43.74 10.02 -55.38
C ALA A 490 42.86 8.88 -54.85
N SER A 491 43.39 7.64 -54.80
CA SER A 491 42.68 6.48 -54.25
C SER A 491 42.26 6.64 -52.77
N LEU A 492 42.97 7.48 -52.01
CA LEU A 492 42.68 7.77 -50.60
C LEU A 492 41.45 8.68 -50.39
N PHE A 493 40.97 9.33 -51.46
CA PHE A 493 39.93 10.36 -51.41
C PHE A 493 38.68 9.99 -52.22
N THR A 494 38.19 8.76 -52.08
CA THR A 494 36.94 8.30 -52.73
C THR A 494 35.81 9.31 -52.56
N GLN A 495 34.82 9.29 -53.46
CA GLN A 495 33.68 10.21 -53.39
C GLN A 495 32.99 10.17 -52.01
N GLU A 496 32.89 8.99 -51.40
CA GLU A 496 32.38 8.82 -50.04
C GLU A 496 33.27 9.53 -48.99
N ALA A 497 34.60 9.41 -49.09
CA ALA A 497 35.53 10.11 -48.20
C ALA A 497 35.42 11.63 -48.34
N LEU A 498 35.31 12.15 -49.56
CA LEU A 498 35.12 13.58 -49.83
C LEU A 498 33.80 14.09 -49.25
N GLN A 499 32.70 13.34 -49.39
CA GLN A 499 31.42 13.70 -48.79
C GLN A 499 31.49 13.71 -47.25
N LYS A 500 32.19 12.75 -46.65
CA LYS A 500 32.43 12.72 -45.19
C LYS A 500 33.26 13.91 -44.72
N ILE A 501 34.31 14.28 -45.45
CA ILE A 501 35.12 15.46 -45.15
C ILE A 501 34.28 16.74 -45.30
N LYS A 502 33.55 16.89 -46.41
CA LYS A 502 32.62 18.01 -46.65
C LYS A 502 31.67 18.21 -45.48
N LYS A 503 30.98 17.14 -45.06
CA LYS A 503 30.01 17.17 -43.96
C LYS A 503 30.65 17.66 -42.65
N VAL A 504 31.82 17.14 -42.30
CA VAL A 504 32.54 17.51 -41.07
C VAL A 504 33.03 18.97 -41.11
N PHE A 505 33.45 19.44 -42.28
CA PHE A 505 33.85 20.84 -42.49
C PHE A 505 32.65 21.80 -42.36
N ILE A 506 31.52 21.48 -42.97
CA ILE A 506 30.28 22.26 -42.82
C ILE A 506 29.90 22.34 -41.34
N GLN A 507 29.84 21.21 -40.64
CA GLN A 507 29.49 21.18 -39.21
C GLN A 507 30.44 22.00 -38.35
N ARG A 508 31.74 22.03 -38.67
CA ARG A 508 32.73 22.79 -37.91
C ARG A 508 32.68 24.28 -38.21
N PHE A 509 32.52 24.65 -39.47
CA PHE A 509 32.76 26.01 -39.95
C PHE A 509 31.49 26.78 -40.32
N GLN A 510 30.31 26.17 -40.23
CA GLN A 510 29.00 26.81 -40.51
C GLN A 510 28.79 28.14 -39.79
N SER A 511 29.42 28.33 -38.62
CA SER A 511 29.32 29.57 -37.83
C SER A 511 30.69 30.16 -37.46
N ASP A 512 31.75 29.78 -38.18
CA ASP A 512 33.11 30.27 -37.92
C ASP A 512 33.30 31.68 -38.50
N PHE A 513 33.16 32.69 -37.63
CA PHE A 513 33.31 34.11 -37.99
C PHE A 513 34.74 34.46 -38.42
N VAL A 514 35.75 33.73 -37.95
CA VAL A 514 37.15 33.96 -38.32
C VAL A 514 37.41 33.48 -39.74
N LEU A 515 36.84 32.33 -40.12
CA LEU A 515 36.85 31.87 -41.51
C LEU A 515 36.12 32.86 -42.43
N TYR A 516 34.93 33.29 -42.03
CA TYR A 516 34.12 34.25 -42.78
C TYR A 516 34.91 35.53 -43.11
N LYS A 517 35.53 36.14 -42.09
CA LYS A 517 36.35 37.36 -42.25
C LYS A 517 37.60 37.13 -43.12
N TYR A 518 38.19 35.93 -43.07
CA TYR A 518 39.41 35.60 -43.82
C TYR A 518 39.14 35.41 -45.32
N LEU A 519 37.98 34.88 -45.69
CA LEU A 519 37.62 34.61 -47.08
C LEU A 519 37.13 35.87 -47.85
N GLN A 520 36.89 36.99 -47.16
CA GLN A 520 36.42 38.27 -47.74
C GLN A 520 35.18 38.12 -48.63
N VAL A 521 34.30 37.18 -48.32
CA VAL A 521 33.04 36.99 -49.07
C VAL A 521 32.05 38.09 -48.66
N ASN A 522 31.34 38.67 -49.64
CA ASN A 522 30.61 39.93 -49.54
C ASN A 522 29.67 40.08 -48.32
N ASN A 523 29.44 41.32 -47.91
CA ASN A 523 29.31 41.77 -46.51
C ASN A 523 27.95 41.55 -45.80
N GLN A 524 27.11 40.57 -46.15
CA GLN A 524 25.70 40.56 -45.65
C GLN A 524 25.09 39.30 -45.03
N ASN A 525 25.70 38.09 -44.97
CA ASN A 525 25.10 36.97 -44.19
C ASN A 525 26.07 35.83 -43.82
N ILE A 526 25.86 35.21 -42.64
CA ILE A 526 26.62 34.06 -42.06
C ILE A 526 26.47 32.75 -42.89
N ILE A 527 25.51 32.71 -43.84
CA ILE A 527 25.14 31.53 -44.64
C ILE A 527 26.22 31.12 -45.69
N HIS A 528 27.15 32.01 -46.04
CA HIS A 528 28.13 31.76 -47.12
C HIS A 528 29.23 30.72 -46.81
N ASN A 529 29.55 30.41 -45.55
CA ASN A 529 30.59 29.41 -45.27
C ASN A 529 30.16 28.00 -45.72
N ILE A 530 28.88 27.67 -45.52
CA ILE A 530 28.33 26.37 -45.97
C ILE A 530 28.41 26.32 -47.49
N GLU A 531 27.79 27.28 -48.18
CA GLU A 531 27.74 27.35 -49.65
C GLU A 531 29.15 27.35 -50.27
N TYR A 532 30.10 28.07 -49.69
CA TYR A 532 31.48 28.11 -50.15
C TYR A 532 32.17 26.76 -49.97
N ILE A 533 31.99 26.08 -48.83
CA ILE A 533 32.51 24.73 -48.60
C ILE A 533 31.84 23.74 -49.58
N GLU A 534 30.54 23.85 -49.80
CA GLU A 534 29.83 23.01 -50.77
C GLU A 534 30.37 23.19 -52.18
N GLN A 535 30.58 24.45 -52.58
CA GLN A 535 31.15 24.80 -53.88
C GLN A 535 32.59 24.30 -54.02
N PHE A 536 33.42 24.45 -53.00
CA PHE A 536 34.79 23.91 -52.99
C PHE A 536 34.79 22.40 -53.25
N PHE A 537 33.96 21.63 -52.54
CA PHE A 537 33.88 20.18 -52.74
C PHE A 537 33.19 19.82 -54.07
N GLY A 538 32.32 20.67 -54.61
CA GLY A 538 31.71 20.52 -55.94
C GLY A 538 32.69 20.76 -57.09
N ASP A 539 33.69 21.62 -56.89
CA ASP A 539 34.74 21.91 -57.87
C ASP A 539 35.84 20.83 -57.92
N ILE A 540 35.80 19.82 -57.03
CA ILE A 540 36.69 18.66 -57.06
C ILE A 540 36.14 17.62 -58.05
N SER A 541 36.92 17.27 -59.06
CA SER A 541 36.55 16.30 -60.11
C SER A 541 37.56 15.16 -60.25
N TYR A 542 37.07 13.98 -60.64
CA TYR A 542 37.88 12.83 -61.02
C TYR A 542 38.03 12.79 -62.55
N LEU A 543 39.25 12.94 -63.05
CA LEU A 543 39.57 12.88 -64.48
C LEU A 543 40.74 11.94 -64.70
N HIS A 544 40.51 10.82 -65.39
CA HIS A 544 41.51 9.82 -65.77
C HIS A 544 42.31 9.28 -64.56
N GLY A 545 41.60 8.94 -63.47
CA GLY A 545 42.21 8.46 -62.23
C GLY A 545 42.91 9.54 -61.37
N LYS A 546 42.90 10.81 -61.80
CA LYS A 546 43.47 11.94 -61.05
C LYS A 546 42.38 12.79 -60.42
N LEU A 547 42.63 13.27 -59.21
CA LEU A 547 41.74 14.21 -58.52
C LEU A 547 42.19 15.65 -58.84
N LYS A 548 41.30 16.47 -59.40
CA LYS A 548 41.58 17.83 -59.88
C LYS A 548 40.61 18.83 -59.25
N LEU A 549 41.15 19.94 -58.76
CA LEU A 549 40.36 21.09 -58.31
C LEU A 549 40.19 22.07 -59.48
N ASN A 550 38.96 22.18 -59.96
CA ASN A 550 38.58 23.18 -60.95
C ASN A 550 38.59 24.56 -60.27
N ASN A 551 39.02 25.60 -60.99
CA ASN A 551 39.07 26.97 -60.47
C ASN A 551 39.91 27.16 -59.17
N ARG A 552 41.10 26.54 -59.10
CA ARG A 552 42.02 26.61 -57.93
C ARG A 552 42.28 28.04 -57.42
N GLN A 553 42.34 29.04 -58.29
CA GLN A 553 42.58 30.44 -57.89
C GLN A 553 41.48 30.97 -56.96
N LYS A 554 40.21 30.61 -57.22
CA LYS A 554 39.06 30.99 -56.38
C LYS A 554 39.16 30.45 -54.94
N HIS A 555 39.70 29.24 -54.79
CA HIS A 555 39.74 28.50 -53.53
C HIS A 555 41.07 28.58 -52.79
N LEU A 556 42.05 29.31 -53.34
CA LEU A 556 43.42 29.32 -52.82
C LEU A 556 43.51 29.85 -51.38
N LEU A 557 42.75 30.90 -51.06
CA LEU A 557 42.69 31.48 -49.70
C LEU A 557 42.09 30.49 -48.70
N PHE A 558 41.04 29.76 -49.09
CA PHE A 558 40.44 28.72 -48.26
C PHE A 558 41.42 27.57 -48.00
N ILE A 559 42.12 27.11 -49.04
CA ILE A 559 43.13 26.05 -48.91
C ILE A 559 44.26 26.47 -47.96
N GLN A 560 44.76 27.71 -48.09
CA GLN A 560 45.79 28.25 -47.20
C GLN A 560 45.30 28.36 -45.75
N TRP A 561 44.09 28.86 -45.55
CA TRP A 561 43.51 28.98 -44.22
C TRP A 561 43.34 27.62 -43.55
N VAL A 562 42.80 26.63 -44.27
CA VAL A 562 42.62 25.27 -43.77
C VAL A 562 43.98 24.68 -43.43
N ASN A 563 44.98 24.76 -44.31
CA ASN A 563 46.33 24.26 -44.02
C ASN A 563 46.95 24.92 -42.77
N LYS A 564 46.68 26.21 -42.53
CA LYS A 564 47.14 26.93 -41.32
C LYS A 564 46.35 26.55 -40.06
N LYS A 565 45.07 26.23 -40.14
CA LYS A 565 44.21 26.01 -38.94
C LYS A 565 44.01 24.54 -38.59
N ILE A 566 44.14 23.64 -39.57
CA ILE A 566 43.81 22.23 -39.41
C ILE A 566 44.65 21.53 -38.34
N HIS A 567 45.93 21.91 -38.20
CA HIS A 567 46.80 21.34 -37.17
C HIS A 567 46.32 21.74 -35.76
N VAL A 568 45.94 23.00 -35.55
CA VAL A 568 45.39 23.49 -34.27
C VAL A 568 44.07 22.79 -33.94
N ILE A 569 43.21 22.59 -34.94
CA ILE A 569 41.92 21.92 -34.76
C ILE A 569 42.11 20.45 -34.40
N VAL A 570 43.02 19.74 -35.09
CA VAL A 570 43.35 18.34 -34.81
C VAL A 570 43.98 18.22 -33.42
N GLN A 571 44.94 19.08 -33.07
CA GLN A 571 45.62 19.07 -31.77
C GLN A 571 44.63 19.34 -30.62
N GLY A 572 43.79 20.38 -30.71
CA GLY A 572 42.78 20.65 -29.69
C GLY A 572 41.72 19.54 -29.56
N SER A 573 41.44 18.83 -30.66
CA SER A 573 40.55 17.65 -30.64
C SER A 573 41.24 16.44 -29.99
N GLN A 574 42.55 16.25 -30.21
CA GLN A 574 43.34 15.21 -29.55
C GLN A 574 43.45 15.46 -28.04
N GLU A 575 43.67 16.70 -27.61
CA GLU A 575 43.64 17.09 -26.19
C GLU A 575 42.25 16.84 -25.56
N SER A 576 41.18 17.15 -26.29
CA SER A 576 39.81 16.84 -25.88
C SER A 576 39.58 15.33 -25.74
N LEU A 577 40.16 14.52 -26.64
CA LEU A 577 40.12 13.06 -26.57
C LEU A 577 40.83 12.55 -25.31
N LEU A 578 42.03 13.05 -25.00
CA LEU A 578 42.77 12.71 -23.79
C LEU A 578 42.00 13.08 -22.52
N LYS A 579 41.33 14.24 -22.50
CA LYS A 579 40.47 14.66 -21.38
C LYS A 579 39.28 13.71 -21.21
N LEU A 580 38.61 13.34 -22.31
CA LEU A 580 37.51 12.37 -22.28
C LEU A 580 37.99 10.99 -21.81
N GLU A 581 39.19 10.57 -22.19
CA GLU A 581 39.80 9.31 -21.74
C GLU A 581 40.06 9.31 -20.22
N ARG A 582 40.62 10.41 -19.68
CA ARG A 582 40.78 10.56 -18.22
C ARG A 582 39.43 10.48 -17.49
N MET A 583 38.43 11.21 -17.98
CA MET A 583 37.06 11.16 -17.43
C MET A 583 36.45 9.75 -17.52
N LYS A 584 36.68 9.02 -18.62
CA LYS A 584 36.24 7.62 -18.77
C LYS A 584 36.86 6.75 -17.69
N ASN A 585 38.17 6.84 -17.51
CA ASN A 585 38.92 6.03 -16.56
C ASN A 585 38.51 6.34 -15.11
N GLU A 586 38.28 7.61 -14.76
CA GLU A 586 37.74 8.01 -13.46
C GLU A 586 36.35 7.40 -13.19
N GLN A 587 35.45 7.46 -14.18
CA GLN A 587 34.13 6.87 -14.04
C GLN A 587 34.18 5.32 -14.01
N GLU A 588 35.07 4.69 -14.77
CA GLU A 588 35.29 3.23 -14.75
C GLU A 588 35.88 2.77 -13.41
N LEU A 589 36.76 3.57 -12.80
CA LEU A 589 37.27 3.33 -11.45
C LEU A 589 36.16 3.47 -10.39
N ALA A 590 35.34 4.52 -10.50
CA ALA A 590 34.17 4.69 -9.64
C ALA A 590 33.18 3.52 -9.80
N LEU A 591 32.97 3.07 -11.03
CA LEU A 591 32.13 1.90 -11.34
C LEU A 591 32.69 0.64 -10.70
N LYS A 592 34.00 0.37 -10.78
CA LYS A 592 34.63 -0.78 -10.11
C LYS A 592 34.48 -0.74 -8.59
N LYS A 593 34.63 0.43 -7.96
CA LYS A 593 34.42 0.59 -6.51
C LYS A 593 32.97 0.29 -6.12
N ILE A 594 32.02 0.76 -6.92
CA ILE A 594 30.59 0.46 -6.78
C ILE A 594 30.34 -1.04 -6.98
N ASP A 595 30.93 -1.64 -8.01
CA ASP A 595 30.74 -3.04 -8.39
C ASP A 595 31.24 -3.99 -7.30
N VAL A 596 32.44 -3.78 -6.75
CA VAL A 596 32.97 -4.56 -5.60
C VAL A 596 32.03 -4.48 -4.38
N THR A 597 31.41 -3.32 -4.15
CA THR A 597 30.42 -3.12 -3.07
C THR A 597 29.09 -3.80 -3.40
N MET A 598 28.72 -3.88 -4.69
CA MET A 598 27.53 -4.59 -5.16
C MET A 598 27.69 -6.10 -5.15
N THR A 599 28.80 -6.68 -5.64
CA THR A 599 28.96 -8.13 -5.80
C THR A 599 28.87 -8.89 -4.48
N ARG A 600 29.29 -8.29 -3.35
CA ARG A 600 29.13 -8.87 -2.01
C ARG A 600 27.70 -8.86 -1.48
N ASN A 601 26.83 -7.97 -1.99
CA ASN A 601 25.49 -7.75 -1.45
C ASN A 601 24.36 -8.16 -2.42
N PHE A 602 24.60 -8.15 -3.74
CA PHE A 602 23.61 -8.43 -4.79
C PHE A 602 23.41 -9.92 -5.10
N SER A 603 24.42 -10.76 -4.89
CA SER A 603 24.31 -12.21 -5.10
C SER A 603 23.18 -12.84 -4.27
N HIS A 604 22.81 -12.22 -3.14
CA HIS A 604 21.64 -12.60 -2.32
C HIS A 604 20.34 -11.86 -2.68
N LEU A 605 20.40 -10.64 -3.24
CA LEU A 605 19.23 -9.79 -3.50
C LEU A 605 18.56 -10.02 -4.86
N GLN A 606 19.29 -10.48 -5.90
CA GLN A 606 18.71 -10.73 -7.23
C GLN A 606 17.82 -11.97 -7.31
N THR A 607 17.95 -12.90 -6.37
CA THR A 607 17.16 -14.14 -6.32
C THR A 607 15.98 -14.06 -5.35
N ASP A 608 15.93 -13.06 -4.47
CA ASP A 608 15.00 -12.99 -3.36
C ASP A 608 13.90 -11.94 -3.60
N GLU A 609 12.72 -12.40 -4.03
CA GLU A 609 11.55 -11.58 -4.32
C GLU A 609 11.09 -10.71 -3.14
N LEU A 610 11.40 -11.07 -1.88
CA LEU A 610 10.99 -10.31 -0.70
C LEU A 610 11.81 -9.04 -0.50
N SER A 611 12.99 -8.96 -1.12
CA SER A 611 13.87 -7.78 -1.05
C SER A 611 13.18 -6.49 -1.52
N LYS A 612 12.23 -6.60 -2.46
CA LYS A 612 11.43 -5.46 -2.97
C LYS A 612 10.46 -4.89 -1.92
N HIS A 613 10.30 -5.56 -0.78
CA HIS A 613 9.41 -5.16 0.32
C HIS A 613 10.16 -4.58 1.53
N ILE A 614 11.49 -4.56 1.49
CA ILE A 614 12.35 -4.02 2.55
C ILE A 614 12.60 -2.53 2.27
N GLU A 615 11.74 -1.67 2.82
CA GLU A 615 11.89 -0.21 2.77
C GLU A 615 11.87 0.36 4.19
N ILE A 616 12.82 1.25 4.52
CA ILE A 616 12.81 1.95 5.82
C ILE A 616 11.99 3.22 5.78
N LEU A 617 12.20 4.06 4.76
CA LEU A 617 11.42 5.27 4.51
C LEU A 617 10.83 5.26 3.09
N PRO A 618 9.56 5.69 2.93
CA PRO A 618 8.66 6.23 3.96
C PRO A 618 8.15 5.14 4.93
N LEU A 619 7.77 5.51 6.17
CA LEU A 619 7.43 4.54 7.23
C LEU A 619 6.18 3.71 6.88
N SER A 620 5.26 4.27 6.11
CA SER A 620 4.09 3.58 5.57
C SER A 620 4.42 2.44 4.60
N ASN A 621 5.64 2.44 4.05
CA ASN A 621 6.16 1.35 3.22
C ASN A 621 7.02 0.36 4.01
N ASN A 622 7.19 0.56 5.32
CA ASN A 622 8.00 -0.30 6.17
C ASN A 622 7.13 -1.41 6.78
N TYR A 623 7.36 -2.65 6.34
CA TYR A 623 6.54 -3.79 6.76
C TYR A 623 6.68 -4.11 8.26
N PHE A 624 7.85 -3.83 8.87
CA PHE A 624 8.03 -3.96 10.31
C PHE A 624 7.18 -2.96 11.09
N VAL A 625 7.06 -1.73 10.58
CA VAL A 625 6.19 -0.69 11.17
C VAL A 625 4.72 -1.10 11.15
N SER A 626 4.26 -1.80 10.10
CA SER A 626 2.90 -2.35 10.04
C SER A 626 2.61 -3.33 11.19
N TYR A 627 3.58 -4.16 11.60
CA TYR A 627 3.44 -5.01 12.80
C TYR A 627 3.45 -4.20 14.10
N MET A 628 4.33 -3.20 14.21
CA MET A 628 4.37 -2.33 15.38
C MET A 628 3.02 -1.65 15.63
N GLN A 629 2.33 -1.21 14.57
CA GLN A 629 1.00 -0.59 14.68
C GLN A 629 -0.04 -1.50 15.33
N GLN A 630 0.07 -2.82 15.16
CA GLN A 630 -0.84 -3.79 15.81
C GLN A 630 -0.51 -4.05 17.29
N LEU A 631 0.66 -3.58 17.75
CA LEU A 631 1.22 -3.84 19.07
C LEU A 631 1.48 -2.54 19.88
N LEU A 632 0.87 -1.41 19.50
CA LEU A 632 1.07 -0.11 20.17
C LEU A 632 0.61 -0.09 21.65
N PHE A 633 -0.21 -1.05 22.08
CA PHE A 633 -0.56 -1.28 23.48
C PHE A 633 0.61 -1.84 24.33
N ILE A 634 1.75 -2.13 23.69
CA ILE A 634 3.01 -2.48 24.35
C ILE A 634 3.87 -1.21 24.45
N LYS A 635 4.11 -0.72 25.67
CA LYS A 635 4.79 0.56 25.93
C LYS A 635 6.11 0.73 25.13
N PRO A 636 7.06 -0.22 25.18
CA PRO A 636 8.27 -0.12 24.36
C PRO A 636 8.02 0.00 22.85
N VAL A 637 6.99 -0.66 22.32
CA VAL A 637 6.65 -0.63 20.89
C VAL A 637 6.09 0.74 20.51
N ARG A 638 5.18 1.32 21.29
CA ARG A 638 4.66 2.68 21.04
C ARG A 638 5.75 3.75 21.18
N ASP A 639 6.63 3.63 22.17
CA ASP A 639 7.71 4.60 22.39
C ASP A 639 8.70 4.55 21.20
N ALA A 640 9.06 3.35 20.74
CA ALA A 640 9.87 3.16 19.52
C ALA A 640 9.16 3.68 18.26
N TYR A 641 7.86 3.43 18.11
CA TYR A 641 7.07 3.91 16.98
C TYR A 641 7.07 5.44 16.90
N ILE A 642 6.82 6.12 18.03
CA ILE A 642 6.87 7.59 18.11
C ILE A 642 8.27 8.10 17.77
N ASN A 643 9.34 7.47 18.28
CA ASN A 643 10.71 7.84 17.97
C ASN A 643 11.01 7.75 16.46
N MET A 644 10.57 6.67 15.81
CA MET A 644 10.73 6.50 14.37
C MET A 644 10.00 7.58 13.57
N VAL A 645 8.78 7.95 13.97
CA VAL A 645 8.03 9.05 13.32
C VAL A 645 8.73 10.39 13.49
N GLN A 646 9.29 10.67 14.67
CA GLN A 646 10.09 11.88 14.92
C GLN A 646 11.35 11.92 14.05
N ILE A 647 12.09 10.81 13.96
CA ILE A 647 13.27 10.68 13.10
C ILE A 647 12.91 10.89 11.63
N ALA A 648 11.82 10.27 11.16
CA ALA A 648 11.34 10.42 9.79
C ALA A 648 10.98 11.88 9.45
N GLY A 649 10.30 12.57 10.38
CA GLY A 649 9.87 13.96 10.26
C GLY A 649 10.97 15.01 10.41
N ASP A 650 12.16 14.67 10.92
CA ASP A 650 13.24 15.62 11.18
C ASP A 650 13.81 16.23 9.89
N THR A 651 13.49 17.49 9.59
CA THR A 651 13.92 18.14 8.34
C THR A 651 15.41 18.48 8.31
N SER A 652 16.11 18.43 9.45
CA SER A 652 17.54 18.75 9.54
C SER A 652 18.45 17.61 9.06
N LYS A 653 17.96 16.36 9.12
CA LYS A 653 18.74 15.16 8.79
C LYS A 653 18.55 14.73 7.34
N LYS A 654 19.60 14.19 6.73
CA LYS A 654 19.50 13.56 5.40
C LYS A 654 18.76 12.23 5.52
N LYS A 655 18.09 11.81 4.44
CA LYS A 655 17.33 10.55 4.39
C LYS A 655 18.12 9.36 4.91
N ASP A 656 19.33 9.21 4.41
CA ASP A 656 20.29 8.18 4.79
C ASP A 656 20.55 8.09 6.31
N GLU A 657 20.75 9.24 6.95
CA GLU A 657 20.97 9.32 8.40
C GLU A 657 19.70 8.91 9.16
N LYS A 658 18.52 9.33 8.68
CA LYS A 658 17.24 8.92 9.26
C LYS A 658 17.03 7.42 9.17
N GLU A 659 17.31 6.82 8.01
CA GLU A 659 17.17 5.38 7.80
C GLU A 659 18.09 4.60 8.75
N LEU A 660 19.35 5.04 8.95
CA LEU A 660 20.26 4.41 9.92
C LEU A 660 19.73 4.47 11.36
N LYS A 661 19.25 5.65 11.80
CA LYS A 661 18.65 5.80 13.13
C LYS A 661 17.40 4.94 13.31
N ILE A 662 16.54 4.87 12.28
CA ILE A 662 15.38 3.97 12.31
C ILE A 662 15.81 2.50 12.41
N VAL A 663 16.86 2.09 11.71
CA VAL A 663 17.40 0.73 11.82
C VAL A 663 17.87 0.43 13.24
N GLU A 664 18.55 1.37 13.89
CA GLU A 664 18.95 1.23 15.30
C GLU A 664 17.73 1.08 16.22
N VAL A 665 16.66 1.84 15.99
CA VAL A 665 15.39 1.69 16.72
C VAL A 665 14.81 0.28 16.50
N ILE A 666 14.74 -0.18 15.25
CA ILE A 666 14.25 -1.52 14.89
C ILE A 666 15.08 -2.60 15.58
N GLN A 667 16.41 -2.50 15.56
CA GLN A 667 17.31 -3.45 16.23
C GLN A 667 16.99 -3.60 17.72
N ARG A 668 16.73 -2.48 18.41
CA ARG A 668 16.41 -2.47 19.85
C ARG A 668 15.04 -3.09 20.14
N ILE A 669 14.02 -2.79 19.32
CA ILE A 669 12.64 -3.21 19.58
C ILE A 669 12.29 -4.58 18.97
N PHE A 670 13.10 -5.10 18.04
CA PHE A 670 12.85 -6.37 17.34
C PHE A 670 12.52 -7.54 18.26
N PRO A 671 13.26 -7.80 19.37
CA PRO A 671 12.96 -8.93 20.25
C PRO A 671 11.55 -8.85 20.86
N VAL A 672 11.09 -7.65 21.21
CA VAL A 672 9.76 -7.43 21.80
C VAL A 672 8.65 -7.76 20.80
N VAL A 673 8.82 -7.34 19.54
CA VAL A 673 7.87 -7.62 18.46
C VAL A 673 7.87 -9.11 18.12
N GLN A 674 9.05 -9.73 18.03
CA GLN A 674 9.22 -11.16 17.75
C GLN A 674 8.55 -12.03 18.82
N ASP A 675 8.83 -11.78 20.10
CA ASP A 675 8.27 -12.54 21.22
C ASP A 675 6.74 -12.43 21.25
N SER A 676 6.21 -11.25 20.95
CA SER A 676 4.77 -10.99 20.87
C SER A 676 4.11 -11.77 19.73
N ILE A 677 4.70 -11.74 18.53
CA ILE A 677 4.22 -12.49 17.36
C ILE A 677 4.23 -14.00 17.66
N ARG A 678 5.33 -14.52 18.20
CA ARG A 678 5.48 -15.95 18.52
C ARG A 678 4.46 -16.38 19.56
N TYR A 679 4.29 -15.63 20.64
CA TYR A 679 3.28 -15.93 21.65
C TYR A 679 1.86 -15.98 21.06
N ILE A 680 1.47 -14.99 20.24
CA ILE A 680 0.14 -14.96 19.63
C ILE A 680 -0.05 -16.13 18.66
N MET A 681 0.90 -16.37 17.76
CA MET A 681 0.70 -17.30 16.65
C MET A 681 1.04 -18.76 17.02
N LEU A 682 2.09 -18.98 17.80
CA LEU A 682 2.60 -20.32 18.13
C LEU A 682 2.29 -20.75 19.58
N GLY A 683 1.99 -19.80 20.48
CA GLY A 683 1.84 -20.08 21.90
C GLY A 683 3.16 -20.07 22.66
N GLY A 684 3.21 -20.82 23.76
CA GLY A 684 4.34 -20.84 24.69
C GLY A 684 4.16 -19.91 25.89
N ASP A 685 5.27 -19.60 26.56
CA ASP A 685 5.28 -18.76 27.76
C ASP A 685 4.84 -17.34 27.46
N TYR A 686 4.13 -16.73 28.41
CA TYR A 686 3.78 -15.32 28.33
C TYR A 686 5.05 -14.47 28.25
N PRO A 687 5.15 -13.50 27.32
CA PRO A 687 6.38 -12.74 27.10
C PRO A 687 6.57 -11.63 28.16
N TRP A 688 6.76 -12.03 29.44
CA TRP A 688 6.85 -11.14 30.60
C TRP A 688 7.96 -10.10 30.45
N ASN A 689 9.12 -10.51 29.94
CA ASN A 689 10.26 -9.62 29.76
C ASN A 689 9.93 -8.54 28.72
N ALA A 690 9.41 -8.94 27.56
CA ALA A 690 9.03 -8.03 26.49
C ALA A 690 7.89 -7.06 26.90
N ARG A 691 6.94 -7.53 27.71
CA ARG A 691 5.77 -6.73 28.15
C ARG A 691 6.07 -5.77 29.29
N PHE A 692 6.90 -6.15 30.25
CA PHE A 692 6.99 -5.43 31.52
C PHE A 692 8.40 -5.11 32.00
N LYS A 693 9.44 -5.78 31.49
CA LYS A 693 10.83 -5.52 31.94
C LYS A 693 11.62 -4.69 30.94
N PHE A 694 11.44 -4.92 29.65
CA PHE A 694 12.13 -4.18 28.62
C PHE A 694 11.72 -2.69 28.65
N GLN A 695 12.71 -1.81 28.64
CA GLN A 695 12.54 -0.36 28.53
C GLN A 695 13.17 0.10 27.22
N PHE A 696 12.46 0.95 26.48
CA PHE A 696 12.96 1.54 25.26
C PHE A 696 13.53 2.93 25.54
N GLU A 697 14.77 3.16 25.13
CA GLU A 697 15.42 4.47 25.18
C GLU A 697 15.45 5.10 23.78
N MET A 698 14.95 6.33 23.70
CA MET A 698 14.87 7.12 22.47
C MET A 698 16.25 7.26 21.81
N VAL A 699 16.28 7.14 20.48
CA VAL A 699 17.46 7.48 19.67
C VAL A 699 17.29 8.93 19.19
N TYR A 700 18.28 9.78 19.48
CA TYR A 700 18.28 11.22 19.14
C TYR A 700 19.01 11.52 17.83
#